data_AF-A0A9E5WQT0-F1
#
_entry.id   AF-A0A9E5WQT0-F1
#
_cell.length_a   1.000
_cell.length_b   1.000
_cell.length_c   1.000
_cell.angle_alpha   90.00
_cell.angle_beta   90.00
_cell.angle_gamma   90.00
#
_symmetry.space_group_name_H-M   'P 1'
#
loop_
_entity.id
_entity.type
_entity.pdbx_description
1 polymer ?
#
loop_
_entity_poly.entity_id
_entity_poly.type
_entity_poly.pdbx_seq_one_letter_code
_entity_poly.pdbx_strand_id
1 'polypeptide(L)'
;AAAGARVVLYGGRRITGWRRDGDRFWAADLPDVASGKWDFRLLVVDGRMAPRARLPEKGTFTHLSTFNVPWMSTTGGGWKRKPTREELTTLKYRPEDLGPWLDVRNAELTVYHMWDESVVGVERNDTENHILTFSNPCGHPPGAFGVKKYVVWNVRRGMTRPGQWYLDRTAGKVVYWPLPGQDMTKAKALAPTVETIVRIAGHAGSPARDITIRGLTLAVTNTPLKAGGFGAGAFAGAVHLTEAENCRLKELEIVNVAGQGVRGWKLASCCIENCRIHDTGACGIRVIGGCTIRNNYVHHVGRIYPSAIGIWGAGRGGPACAIRHNTLHDTPYSAIICGGDGHRIENNLIYRAMQVLHDGAGIYISMGRGMILRGNYVRDIVDTGGYGASAYYLDEQAVDCLVEGNLSVRVARPVQNHMARRNTIRGNVFVADGDLVLSFPKSSDYCVEKNVVVASGKIQITNPGAISKASDNILFSKSGVVEQVVMDQYRKVKTQPIASGTRWLLADPKMVHYENGKVRYAPGSVVQRLAIPSIDVTGAGCRITVAPDYEHHPKIEEAVLYDYDPATKLGGDVFGTVVADYSRPLDGRKRCSHGGPVCLEYPDGTLVAFYANTSSHNVDGWTEYAISKDKGRTWDKHHPFPYSLAAYKKNPKRPVWVEEGLVTDKGTVVLILTEFDGDRRVRNNVVRSKDCGATWSDPEPFGDGALGYPAAAAVAGPVCYVLLDSVRGPHELYVSVDDGKTWRRRSALPLQRNAWYGALCVMKDGSLLAGAYVTRDEGHLYYCISRDDGRSWGPQRRAPLDKKIRDPELAYLAGKYYLHGRSGHSGDGSHRFVLYQSDDGIHWKSGVIISGDRQSPDGYSHNCIINKYDADKPNELMIQYSIIYEPPRTNEYVFFVKPTRSAP
;
A
#
# COMPACT_ATOMS: atom_id res chain seq x y z
N ALA A 1 -9.45 -30.21 2.04
CA ALA A 1 -10.36 -30.40 0.87
C ALA A 1 -9.79 -31.44 -0.09
N ALA A 2 -10.60 -31.99 -1.00
CA ALA A 2 -10.08 -32.73 -2.17
C ALA A 2 -9.20 -31.80 -3.03
N ALA A 3 -8.26 -32.36 -3.81
CA ALA A 3 -7.38 -31.56 -4.66
C ALA A 3 -8.20 -30.67 -5.63
N GLY A 4 -7.87 -29.39 -5.70
CA GLY A 4 -8.58 -28.40 -6.54
C GLY A 4 -9.95 -27.93 -6.02
N ALA A 5 -10.51 -28.55 -4.98
CA ALA A 5 -11.79 -28.15 -4.42
C ALA A 5 -11.63 -26.99 -3.42
N ARG A 6 -12.44 -25.93 -3.57
CA ARG A 6 -12.54 -24.85 -2.59
C ARG A 6 -13.63 -25.17 -1.57
N VAL A 7 -13.25 -25.41 -0.31
CA VAL A 7 -14.17 -25.66 0.80
C VAL A 7 -14.15 -24.47 1.76
N VAL A 8 -15.32 -23.88 2.00
CA VAL A 8 -15.49 -22.72 2.90
C VAL A 8 -16.35 -23.09 4.10
N LEU A 9 -15.86 -22.84 5.30
CA LEU A 9 -16.61 -22.95 6.55
C LEU A 9 -16.97 -21.55 7.04
N TYR A 10 -18.27 -21.26 7.11
CA TYR A 10 -18.78 -20.00 7.63
C TYR A 10 -19.19 -20.16 9.10
N GLY A 11 -18.64 -19.33 9.98
CA GLY A 11 -19.05 -19.23 11.39
C GLY A 11 -20.32 -18.39 11.61
N GLY A 12 -21.20 -18.35 10.61
CA GLY A 12 -22.34 -17.44 10.56
C GLY A 12 -23.44 -17.91 9.62
N ARG A 13 -24.50 -17.09 9.51
CA ARG A 13 -25.67 -17.37 8.68
C ARG A 13 -25.92 -16.26 7.66
N ARG A 14 -26.63 -16.61 6.59
CA ARG A 14 -27.08 -15.64 5.58
C ARG A 14 -28.18 -14.74 6.15
N ILE A 15 -28.06 -13.44 5.92
CA ILE A 15 -29.13 -12.48 6.15
C ILE A 15 -30.02 -12.44 4.91
N THR A 16 -31.32 -12.62 5.13
CA THR A 16 -32.36 -12.62 4.08
C THR A 16 -33.47 -11.65 4.45
N GLY A 17 -34.46 -11.46 3.56
CA GLY A 17 -35.58 -10.55 3.83
C GLY A 17 -35.23 -9.06 3.72
N TRP A 18 -34.22 -8.73 2.90
CA TRP A 18 -33.83 -7.34 2.62
C TRP A 18 -34.98 -6.59 1.95
N ARG A 19 -35.33 -5.43 2.52
CA ARG A 19 -36.29 -4.49 1.96
C ARG A 19 -35.73 -3.07 1.98
N ARG A 20 -36.27 -2.19 1.14
CA ARG A 20 -35.89 -0.76 1.17
C ARG A 20 -36.23 -0.16 2.53
N ASP A 21 -35.34 0.68 3.04
CA ASP A 21 -35.46 1.45 4.28
C ASP A 21 -35.21 2.93 3.96
N GLY A 22 -36.22 3.57 3.36
CA GLY A 22 -36.10 4.86 2.69
C GLY A 22 -35.38 4.77 1.34
N ASP A 23 -34.89 5.90 0.84
CA ASP A 23 -34.35 6.00 -0.53
C ASP A 23 -32.97 5.37 -0.71
N ARG A 24 -32.15 5.40 0.34
CA ARG A 24 -30.71 5.06 0.28
C ARG A 24 -30.37 3.69 0.87
N PHE A 25 -31.14 3.23 1.84
CA PHE A 25 -30.77 2.07 2.65
C PHE A 25 -31.66 0.87 2.36
N TRP A 26 -31.12 -0.29 2.71
CA TRP A 26 -31.84 -1.55 2.80
C TRP A 26 -31.71 -2.08 4.21
N ALA A 27 -32.76 -2.75 4.69
CA ALA A 27 -32.76 -3.35 6.01
C ALA A 27 -33.36 -4.76 5.99
N ALA A 28 -32.95 -5.57 6.96
CA ALA A 28 -33.52 -6.89 7.24
C ALA A 28 -33.79 -7.01 8.74
N ASP A 29 -34.97 -7.53 9.10
CA ASP A 29 -35.37 -7.72 10.50
C ASP A 29 -34.66 -8.92 11.12
N LEU A 30 -34.19 -8.73 12.35
CA LEU A 30 -33.44 -9.71 13.12
C LEU A 30 -34.06 -9.82 14.54
N PRO A 31 -35.10 -10.65 14.75
CA PRO A 31 -35.77 -10.79 16.05
C PRO A 31 -34.83 -11.19 17.20
N ASP A 32 -33.79 -11.98 16.90
CA ASP A 32 -32.77 -12.37 17.89
C ASP A 32 -31.92 -11.16 18.35
N VAL A 33 -31.78 -10.12 17.51
CA VAL A 33 -31.14 -8.86 17.90
C VAL A 33 -32.08 -8.03 18.77
N ALA A 34 -33.37 -7.95 18.42
CA ALA A 34 -34.39 -7.26 19.22
C ALA A 34 -34.48 -7.83 20.65
N SER A 35 -34.39 -9.15 20.78
CA SER A 35 -34.43 -9.86 22.07
C SER A 35 -33.09 -9.95 22.80
N GLY A 36 -32.00 -9.40 22.22
CA GLY A 36 -30.65 -9.43 22.81
C GLY A 36 -29.96 -10.80 22.77
N LYS A 37 -30.55 -11.80 22.11
CA LYS A 37 -29.96 -13.14 21.93
C LYS A 37 -28.83 -13.16 20.90
N TRP A 38 -28.78 -12.16 20.02
CA TRP A 38 -27.76 -12.04 18.99
C TRP A 38 -27.21 -10.61 18.88
N ASP A 39 -25.89 -10.47 18.95
CA ASP A 39 -25.16 -9.23 18.73
C ASP A 39 -23.93 -9.54 17.88
N PHE A 40 -23.56 -8.65 16.96
CA PHE A 40 -22.39 -8.88 16.11
C PHE A 40 -21.75 -7.59 15.59
N ARG A 41 -20.46 -7.69 15.24
CA ARG A 41 -19.61 -6.57 14.78
C ARG A 41 -19.06 -6.74 13.37
N LEU A 42 -19.49 -7.77 12.66
CA LEU A 42 -19.06 -8.10 11.30
C LEU A 42 -20.27 -8.37 10.41
N LEU A 43 -20.26 -7.78 9.22
CA LEU A 43 -21.15 -8.13 8.12
C LEU A 43 -20.28 -8.33 6.87
N VAL A 44 -20.46 -9.45 6.18
CA VAL A 44 -19.79 -9.73 4.91
C VAL A 44 -20.83 -9.67 3.81
N VAL A 45 -20.64 -8.83 2.79
CA VAL A 45 -21.54 -8.71 1.64
C VAL A 45 -20.76 -9.00 0.37
N ASP A 46 -21.18 -10.02 -0.37
CA ASP A 46 -20.55 -10.48 -1.61
C ASP A 46 -19.04 -10.76 -1.46
N GLY A 47 -18.67 -11.38 -0.32
CA GLY A 47 -17.28 -11.74 -0.01
C GLY A 47 -16.44 -10.62 0.61
N ARG A 48 -16.95 -9.39 0.66
CA ARG A 48 -16.25 -8.23 1.23
C ARG A 48 -16.69 -7.97 2.68
N MET A 49 -15.74 -7.78 3.60
CA MET A 49 -16.02 -7.22 4.93
C MET A 49 -16.57 -5.80 4.78
N ALA A 50 -17.86 -5.62 5.07
CA ALA A 50 -18.51 -4.33 4.95
C ALA A 50 -18.07 -3.41 6.11
N PRO A 51 -17.62 -2.17 5.83
CA PRO A 51 -17.25 -1.22 6.86
C PRO A 51 -18.45 -0.86 7.74
N ARG A 52 -18.25 -0.86 9.05
CA ARG A 52 -19.24 -0.36 10.01
C ARG A 52 -19.42 1.14 9.85
N ALA A 53 -20.64 1.62 10.10
CA ALA A 53 -20.93 3.04 10.26
C ALA A 53 -20.01 3.64 11.35
N ARG A 54 -19.44 4.81 11.06
CA ARG A 54 -18.39 5.43 11.88
C ARG A 54 -18.54 6.95 11.92
N LEU A 55 -18.24 7.55 13.08
CA LEU A 55 -17.99 8.98 13.23
C LEU A 55 -16.69 9.23 14.03
N PRO A 56 -15.87 10.22 13.61
CA PRO A 56 -15.96 10.91 12.33
C PRO A 56 -15.68 9.95 11.17
N GLU A 57 -16.06 10.33 9.94
CA GLU A 57 -15.86 9.48 8.75
C GLU A 57 -14.38 9.10 8.55
N LYS A 58 -13.47 10.05 8.82
CA LYS A 58 -12.02 9.88 8.81
C LYS A 58 -11.44 10.46 10.11
N GLY A 59 -10.32 9.90 10.59
CA GLY A 59 -9.66 10.37 11.81
C GLY A 59 -10.39 9.98 13.11
N THR A 60 -10.25 10.82 14.14
CA THR A 60 -10.79 10.60 15.49
C THR A 60 -11.35 11.91 16.06
N PHE A 61 -12.37 11.82 16.90
CA PHE A 61 -12.74 12.93 17.79
C PHE A 61 -11.70 13.09 18.92
N THR A 62 -11.76 14.23 19.60
CA THR A 62 -10.89 14.52 20.76
C THR A 62 -11.74 14.72 22.01
N HIS A 63 -11.63 13.82 22.99
CA HIS A 63 -12.35 13.92 24.25
C HIS A 63 -11.64 14.84 25.26
N LEU A 64 -12.33 15.22 26.33
CA LEU A 64 -11.87 16.15 27.36
C LEU A 64 -11.37 15.49 28.64
N SER A 65 -11.59 14.18 28.83
CA SER A 65 -11.08 13.43 29.99
C SER A 65 -9.57 13.57 30.18
N THR A 66 -9.15 13.58 31.44
CA THR A 66 -7.75 13.58 31.87
C THR A 66 -7.52 12.45 32.87
N PHE A 67 -6.34 11.85 32.82
CA PHE A 67 -5.93 10.85 33.78
C PHE A 67 -4.45 11.05 34.12
N ASN A 68 -4.19 11.71 35.25
CA ASN A 68 -2.87 12.20 35.64
C ASN A 68 -2.20 11.29 36.70
N VAL A 69 -2.43 9.97 36.62
CA VAL A 69 -1.72 9.00 37.45
C VAL A 69 -0.49 8.51 36.68
N PRO A 70 0.73 8.55 37.25
CA PRO A 70 1.91 8.06 36.55
C PRO A 70 1.84 6.56 36.25
N TRP A 71 2.28 6.18 35.05
CA TRP A 71 2.55 4.79 34.67
C TRP A 71 3.95 4.40 35.15
N MET A 72 4.05 3.34 35.96
CA MET A 72 5.29 2.91 36.62
C MET A 72 6.10 1.89 35.79
N SER A 73 5.69 1.59 34.55
CA SER A 73 6.11 0.47 33.66
C SER A 73 5.25 -0.79 33.81
N THR A 74 5.33 -1.66 32.80
CA THR A 74 4.63 -2.97 32.83
C THR A 74 5.15 -3.83 33.97
N THR A 75 6.47 -3.79 34.19
CA THR A 75 7.15 -4.57 35.22
C THR A 75 7.07 -3.93 36.61
N GLY A 76 6.81 -2.63 36.68
CA GLY A 76 6.54 -1.87 37.91
C GLY A 76 5.09 -1.94 38.42
N GLY A 77 4.27 -2.84 37.87
CA GLY A 77 2.88 -3.04 38.31
C GLY A 77 1.84 -2.11 37.67
N GLY A 78 2.23 -1.34 36.64
CA GLY A 78 1.33 -0.46 35.90
C GLY A 78 1.10 0.90 36.56
N TRP A 79 -0.15 1.33 36.71
CA TRP A 79 -0.47 2.64 37.28
C TRP A 79 -0.09 2.74 38.77
N LYS A 80 0.46 3.89 39.19
CA LYS A 80 0.87 4.15 40.59
C LYS A 80 -0.24 3.86 41.62
N ARG A 81 -1.50 4.01 41.21
CA ARG A 81 -2.66 3.45 41.91
C ARG A 81 -3.58 2.79 40.91
N LYS A 82 -4.37 1.82 41.36
CA LYS A 82 -5.42 1.23 40.54
C LYS A 82 -6.42 2.32 40.11
N PRO A 83 -6.79 2.41 38.83
CA PRO A 83 -7.89 3.27 38.41
C PRO A 83 -9.21 2.87 39.07
N THR A 84 -10.05 3.85 39.39
CA THR A 84 -11.38 3.60 39.93
C THR A 84 -12.31 3.09 38.83
N ARG A 85 -13.47 2.54 39.21
CA ARG A 85 -14.48 2.13 38.23
C ARG A 85 -14.93 3.32 37.39
N GLU A 86 -15.23 4.44 38.03
CA GLU A 86 -15.68 5.67 37.37
C GLU A 86 -14.67 6.17 36.33
N GLU A 87 -13.37 6.16 36.65
CA GLU A 87 -12.31 6.54 35.71
C GLU A 87 -12.23 5.60 34.49
N LEU A 88 -12.64 4.35 34.63
CA LEU A 88 -12.65 3.37 33.54
C LEU A 88 -13.97 3.35 32.76
N THR A 89 -15.03 3.97 33.28
CA THR A 89 -16.38 3.90 32.70
C THR A 89 -16.94 5.27 32.30
N THR A 90 -16.16 6.35 32.36
CA THR A 90 -16.64 7.69 31.98
C THR A 90 -15.72 8.40 30.99
N LEU A 91 -16.32 9.12 30.05
CA LEU A 91 -15.61 9.98 29.09
C LEU A 91 -16.33 11.31 28.93
N LYS A 92 -15.62 12.41 29.16
CA LYS A 92 -16.08 13.77 28.87
C LYS A 92 -15.82 14.07 27.40
N TYR A 93 -16.84 14.47 26.64
CA TYR A 93 -16.73 14.75 25.21
C TYR A 93 -17.00 16.23 24.91
N ARG A 94 -16.69 16.69 23.69
CA ARG A 94 -16.97 18.08 23.30
C ARG A 94 -18.42 18.24 22.83
N PRO A 95 -19.15 19.30 23.21
CA PRO A 95 -20.56 19.46 22.88
C PRO A 95 -20.90 19.29 21.39
N GLU A 96 -19.99 19.66 20.49
CA GLU A 96 -20.15 19.56 19.04
C GLU A 96 -20.01 18.14 18.46
N ASP A 97 -19.35 17.23 19.19
CA ASP A 97 -19.09 15.87 18.70
C ASP A 97 -20.36 15.01 18.75
N LEU A 98 -21.11 15.10 19.86
CA LEU A 98 -22.23 14.21 20.19
C LEU A 98 -23.41 14.99 20.78
N GLY A 99 -24.62 14.49 20.57
CA GLY A 99 -25.83 15.14 21.08
C GLY A 99 -26.95 14.13 21.39
N PRO A 100 -28.19 14.61 21.62
CA PRO A 100 -29.32 13.75 22.00
C PRO A 100 -29.72 12.74 20.92
N TRP A 101 -29.20 12.89 19.70
CA TRP A 101 -29.39 11.95 18.60
C TRP A 101 -28.66 10.61 18.79
N LEU A 102 -27.70 10.52 19.73
CA LEU A 102 -26.91 9.33 19.95
C LEU A 102 -27.75 8.24 20.62
N ASP A 103 -28.11 7.21 19.85
CA ASP A 103 -28.75 6.02 20.40
C ASP A 103 -27.72 5.18 21.17
N VAL A 104 -27.82 5.23 22.51
CA VAL A 104 -26.88 4.55 23.42
C VAL A 104 -26.93 3.03 23.29
N ARG A 105 -28.07 2.43 22.91
CA ARG A 105 -28.17 0.97 22.69
C ARG A 105 -27.38 0.53 21.46
N ASN A 106 -27.22 1.42 20.50
CA ASN A 106 -26.54 1.15 19.24
C ASN A 106 -25.05 1.54 19.28
N ALA A 107 -24.73 2.64 19.96
CA ALA A 107 -23.40 3.23 19.95
C ALA A 107 -22.33 2.37 20.63
N GLU A 108 -21.20 2.20 19.94
CA GLU A 108 -19.96 1.68 20.50
C GLU A 108 -18.85 2.70 20.29
N LEU A 109 -17.85 2.73 21.17
CA LEU A 109 -16.70 3.61 21.07
C LEU A 109 -15.42 2.81 21.02
N THR A 110 -14.46 3.25 20.19
CA THR A 110 -13.04 2.95 20.37
C THR A 110 -12.40 4.13 21.08
N VAL A 111 -11.81 3.89 22.26
CA VAL A 111 -11.00 4.86 23.03
C VAL A 111 -9.54 4.43 22.93
N TYR A 112 -8.67 5.32 22.48
CA TYR A 112 -7.27 5.01 22.19
C TYR A 112 -6.33 5.28 23.38
N HIS A 113 -5.35 4.38 23.60
CA HIS A 113 -4.39 4.39 24.70
C HIS A 113 -2.95 4.09 24.22
N MET A 114 -2.41 4.92 23.34
CA MET A 114 -1.03 4.82 22.79
C MET A 114 -0.75 3.54 21.98
N TRP A 115 -0.50 2.41 22.65
CA TRP A 115 -0.26 1.08 22.08
C TRP A 115 -1.44 0.10 22.29
N ASP A 116 -2.51 0.55 22.94
CA ASP A 116 -3.73 -0.23 23.18
C ASP A 116 -4.99 0.59 22.85
N GLU A 117 -6.16 -0.07 22.85
CA GLU A 117 -7.46 0.58 22.79
C GLU A 117 -8.48 -0.11 23.70
N SER A 118 -9.58 0.58 23.96
CA SER A 118 -10.77 0.00 24.56
C SER A 118 -11.96 0.16 23.64
N VAL A 119 -12.60 -0.96 23.31
CA VAL A 119 -13.92 -0.94 22.68
C VAL A 119 -14.98 -1.09 23.78
N VAL A 120 -15.89 -0.11 23.84
CA VAL A 120 -16.90 0.00 24.89
C VAL A 120 -18.28 0.31 24.30
N GLY A 121 -19.34 -0.19 24.93
CA GLY A 121 -20.71 0.27 24.64
C GLY A 121 -21.10 1.47 25.48
N VAL A 122 -22.10 2.23 25.05
CA VAL A 122 -22.64 3.37 25.83
C VAL A 122 -23.83 2.93 26.67
N GLU A 123 -23.79 3.23 27.97
CA GLU A 123 -24.92 3.02 28.88
C GLU A 123 -25.77 4.30 29.00
N ARG A 124 -25.12 5.47 29.15
CA ARG A 124 -25.79 6.76 29.31
C ARG A 124 -25.05 7.87 28.57
N ASN A 125 -25.80 8.79 27.97
CA ASN A 125 -25.30 10.04 27.41
C ASN A 125 -25.88 11.23 28.19
N ASP A 126 -25.07 11.88 29.01
CA ASP A 126 -25.41 13.12 29.72
C ASP A 126 -25.15 14.30 28.80
N THR A 127 -26.19 14.80 28.12
CA THR A 127 -26.02 15.89 27.15
C THR A 127 -25.88 17.26 27.80
N GLU A 128 -26.22 17.41 29.09
CA GLU A 128 -26.06 18.66 29.84
C GLU A 128 -24.61 18.83 30.31
N ASN A 129 -24.01 17.75 30.81
CA ASN A 129 -22.63 17.77 31.30
C ASN A 129 -21.59 17.26 30.28
N HIS A 130 -22.06 16.79 29.12
CA HIS A 130 -21.26 16.20 28.04
C HIS A 130 -20.41 15.01 28.50
N ILE A 131 -21.06 14.06 29.20
CA ILE A 131 -20.43 12.85 29.76
C ILE A 131 -21.09 11.60 29.19
N LEU A 132 -20.28 10.71 28.62
CA LEU A 132 -20.67 9.34 28.35
C LEU A 132 -20.35 8.45 29.54
N THR A 133 -21.30 7.58 29.91
CA THR A 133 -21.07 6.44 30.80
C THR A 133 -21.02 5.16 29.96
N PHE A 134 -20.01 4.33 30.18
CA PHE A 134 -19.78 3.10 29.43
C PHE A 134 -20.42 1.89 30.10
N SER A 135 -21.03 1.02 29.29
CA SER A 135 -21.62 -0.26 29.72
C SER A 135 -20.59 -1.31 30.13
N ASN A 136 -19.33 -1.14 29.73
CA ASN A 136 -18.20 -1.97 30.14
C ASN A 136 -16.96 -1.11 30.37
N PRO A 137 -16.06 -1.48 31.30
CA PRO A 137 -14.88 -0.69 31.60
C PRO A 137 -13.87 -0.72 30.44
N CYS A 138 -13.15 0.38 30.27
CA CYS A 138 -11.93 0.42 29.48
C CYS A 138 -10.81 -0.40 30.13
N GLY A 139 -9.80 -0.79 29.35
CA GLY A 139 -8.54 -1.35 29.85
C GLY A 139 -7.65 -0.29 30.52
N HIS A 140 -7.69 0.94 30.00
CA HIS A 140 -7.06 2.12 30.59
C HIS A 140 -8.06 3.28 30.66
N PRO A 141 -7.96 4.19 31.65
CA PRO A 141 -8.85 5.36 31.73
C PRO A 141 -8.74 6.25 30.48
N PRO A 142 -9.85 6.82 29.97
CA PRO A 142 -9.77 7.85 28.93
C PRO A 142 -8.86 9.02 29.36
N GLY A 143 -7.90 9.39 28.50
CA GLY A 143 -6.89 10.41 28.81
C GLY A 143 -5.58 9.84 29.35
N ALA A 144 -5.51 8.53 29.59
CA ALA A 144 -4.28 7.83 29.91
C ALA A 144 -3.19 8.09 28.85
N PHE A 145 -1.94 8.17 29.31
CA PHE A 145 -0.76 8.41 28.47
C PHE A 145 -0.84 9.72 27.65
N GLY A 146 -1.71 10.65 28.06
CA GLY A 146 -1.96 11.89 27.31
C GLY A 146 -2.75 11.72 26.02
N VAL A 147 -3.30 10.53 25.76
CA VAL A 147 -4.07 10.24 24.54
C VAL A 147 -5.54 10.58 24.77
N LYS A 148 -6.08 11.45 23.91
CA LYS A 148 -7.46 11.95 24.01
C LYS A 148 -8.34 11.60 22.82
N LYS A 149 -8.01 10.54 22.09
CA LYS A 149 -8.66 10.19 20.81
C LYS A 149 -9.76 9.16 21.02
N TYR A 150 -10.91 9.36 20.36
CA TYR A 150 -11.96 8.35 20.30
C TYR A 150 -12.73 8.35 18.96
N VAL A 151 -13.42 7.26 18.69
CA VAL A 151 -14.26 7.04 17.51
C VAL A 151 -15.59 6.45 17.94
N VAL A 152 -16.68 6.89 17.34
CA VAL A 152 -18.02 6.33 17.53
C VAL A 152 -18.35 5.40 16.37
N TRP A 153 -18.86 4.23 16.68
CA TRP A 153 -19.24 3.19 15.74
C TRP A 153 -20.72 2.85 15.84
N ASN A 154 -21.24 2.24 14.79
CA ASN A 154 -22.55 1.61 14.78
C ASN A 154 -23.72 2.59 15.05
N VAL A 155 -23.61 3.78 14.49
CA VAL A 155 -24.65 4.83 14.59
C VAL A 155 -25.14 5.19 13.21
N ARG A 156 -26.45 5.43 13.06
CA ARG A 156 -27.07 5.76 11.76
C ARG A 156 -26.43 6.97 11.08
N ARG A 157 -26.05 8.00 11.83
CA ARG A 157 -25.35 9.19 11.31
C ARG A 157 -23.96 8.89 10.73
N GLY A 158 -23.34 7.77 11.13
CA GLY A 158 -22.05 7.32 10.60
C GLY A 158 -22.14 6.57 9.27
N MET A 159 -23.33 6.44 8.69
CA MET A 159 -23.57 5.93 7.33
C MET A 159 -23.37 7.05 6.32
N THR A 160 -22.12 7.43 6.06
CA THR A 160 -21.75 8.59 5.22
C THR A 160 -21.49 8.21 3.76
N ARG A 161 -21.28 6.93 3.45
CA ARG A 161 -21.03 6.46 2.08
C ARG A 161 -21.60 5.07 1.77
N PRO A 162 -21.84 4.76 0.48
CA PRO A 162 -22.18 3.42 0.03
C PRO A 162 -21.22 2.34 0.54
N GLY A 163 -21.77 1.15 0.74
CA GLY A 163 -21.06 -0.03 1.23
C GLY A 163 -20.95 -0.15 2.75
N GLN A 164 -21.46 0.81 3.53
CA GLN A 164 -21.46 0.78 5.00
C GLN A 164 -22.70 0.10 5.59
N TRP A 165 -22.61 -0.36 6.84
CA TRP A 165 -23.73 -0.94 7.58
C TRP A 165 -23.73 -0.52 9.07
N TYR A 166 -24.89 -0.64 9.72
CA TYR A 166 -24.98 -0.64 11.18
C TYR A 166 -26.04 -1.65 11.66
N LEU A 167 -25.85 -2.15 12.88
CA LEU A 167 -26.80 -2.99 13.60
C LEU A 167 -27.69 -2.11 14.47
N ASP A 168 -28.97 -2.04 14.12
CA ASP A 168 -29.98 -1.33 14.89
C ASP A 168 -30.56 -2.27 15.95
N ARG A 169 -29.94 -2.28 17.14
CA ARG A 169 -30.36 -3.06 18.30
C ARG A 169 -31.67 -2.56 18.90
N THR A 170 -31.95 -1.27 18.75
CA THR A 170 -33.20 -0.65 19.21
C THR A 170 -34.38 -1.13 18.38
N ALA A 171 -34.25 -1.12 17.05
CA ALA A 171 -35.30 -1.58 16.14
C ALA A 171 -35.23 -3.09 15.80
N GLY A 172 -34.17 -3.77 16.21
CA GLY A 172 -33.98 -5.21 15.93
C GLY A 172 -33.74 -5.52 14.46
N LYS A 173 -32.97 -4.69 13.74
CA LYS A 173 -32.69 -4.87 12.30
C LYS A 173 -31.23 -4.57 11.96
N VAL A 174 -30.74 -5.13 10.87
CA VAL A 174 -29.48 -4.70 10.24
C VAL A 174 -29.80 -3.76 9.09
N VAL A 175 -29.05 -2.67 8.97
CA VAL A 175 -29.22 -1.66 7.91
C VAL A 175 -27.94 -1.54 7.10
N TYR A 176 -28.07 -1.51 5.78
CA TYR A 176 -26.98 -1.47 4.82
C TYR A 176 -27.22 -0.39 3.77
N TRP A 177 -26.16 0.33 3.38
CA TRP A 177 -26.15 1.20 2.20
C TRP A 177 -25.48 0.42 1.06
N PRO A 178 -26.20 -0.03 0.02
CA PRO A 178 -25.61 -0.78 -1.08
C PRO A 178 -24.58 0.03 -1.86
N LEU A 179 -23.59 -0.66 -2.44
CA LEU A 179 -22.71 -0.05 -3.44
C LEU A 179 -23.49 0.35 -4.71
N PRO A 180 -23.04 1.34 -5.49
CA PRO A 180 -23.68 1.68 -6.76
C PRO A 180 -23.84 0.46 -7.68
N GLY A 181 -25.07 0.20 -8.12
CA GLY A 181 -25.40 -0.95 -8.98
C GLY A 181 -25.55 -2.30 -8.24
N GLN A 182 -25.36 -2.33 -6.91
CA GLN A 182 -25.53 -3.57 -6.15
C GLN A 182 -27.02 -3.91 -5.95
N ASP A 183 -27.41 -5.08 -6.44
CA ASP A 183 -28.77 -5.61 -6.29
C ASP A 183 -28.89 -6.40 -4.97
N MET A 184 -29.53 -5.78 -3.98
CA MET A 184 -29.73 -6.40 -2.65
C MET A 184 -30.64 -7.63 -2.67
N THR A 185 -31.43 -7.83 -3.72
CA THR A 185 -32.25 -9.05 -3.85
C THR A 185 -31.39 -10.29 -4.18
N LYS A 186 -30.17 -10.07 -4.73
CA LYS A 186 -29.22 -11.13 -5.10
C LYS A 186 -28.01 -11.21 -4.18
N ALA A 187 -27.70 -10.12 -3.48
CA ALA A 187 -26.53 -10.02 -2.60
C ALA A 187 -26.44 -11.17 -1.59
N LYS A 188 -25.22 -11.63 -1.34
CA LYS A 188 -24.89 -12.62 -0.31
C LYS A 188 -24.36 -11.89 0.92
N ALA A 189 -25.27 -11.54 1.83
CA ALA A 189 -24.94 -10.97 3.12
C ALA A 189 -24.84 -12.07 4.20
N LEU A 190 -23.73 -12.12 4.95
CA LEU A 190 -23.45 -13.08 6.01
C LEU A 190 -23.11 -12.34 7.31
N ALA A 191 -23.68 -12.79 8.43
CA ALA A 191 -23.38 -12.28 9.77
C ALA A 191 -23.01 -13.44 10.71
N PRO A 192 -22.07 -13.24 11.64
CA PRO A 192 -21.49 -14.33 12.43
C PRO A 192 -22.41 -14.77 13.57
N THR A 193 -22.39 -16.07 13.89
CA THR A 193 -23.12 -16.68 15.00
C THR A 193 -22.19 -17.35 16.02
N VAL A 194 -20.91 -17.58 15.66
CA VAL A 194 -19.90 -18.16 16.54
C VAL A 194 -18.61 -17.34 16.55
N GLU A 195 -17.84 -17.43 17.64
CA GLU A 195 -16.50 -16.81 17.74
C GLU A 195 -15.38 -17.72 17.19
N THR A 196 -15.59 -19.04 17.20
CA THR A 196 -14.62 -20.06 16.78
C THR A 196 -15.29 -21.10 15.91
N ILE A 197 -14.69 -21.42 14.76
CA ILE A 197 -15.18 -22.44 13.82
C ILE A 197 -14.54 -23.80 14.12
N VAL A 198 -13.23 -23.81 14.38
CA VAL A 198 -12.47 -25.04 14.71
C VAL A 198 -11.80 -24.89 16.07
N ARG A 199 -12.07 -25.82 16.98
CA ARG A 199 -11.44 -25.91 18.30
C ARG A 199 -10.71 -27.24 18.45
N ILE A 200 -9.40 -27.19 18.67
CA ILE A 200 -8.55 -28.34 19.03
C ILE A 200 -8.15 -28.14 20.49
N ALA A 201 -8.68 -28.94 21.40
CA ALA A 201 -8.46 -28.76 22.82
C ALA A 201 -8.14 -30.09 23.51
N GLY A 202 -7.03 -30.14 24.23
CA GLY A 202 -6.73 -31.19 25.21
C GLY A 202 -6.90 -30.70 26.64
N HIS A 203 -6.39 -31.51 27.57
CA HIS A 203 -6.36 -31.21 29.00
C HIS A 203 -4.92 -31.30 29.53
N ALA A 204 -4.69 -30.73 30.71
CA ALA A 204 -3.40 -30.88 31.39
C ALA A 204 -3.09 -32.38 31.60
N GLY A 205 -1.90 -32.83 31.17
CA GLY A 205 -1.50 -34.24 31.20
C GLY A 205 -2.06 -35.09 30.06
N SER A 206 -3.03 -34.60 29.28
CA SER A 206 -3.63 -35.31 28.13
C SER A 206 -3.92 -34.34 26.99
N PRO A 207 -2.88 -33.86 26.27
CA PRO A 207 -3.06 -32.88 25.21
C PRO A 207 -3.73 -33.50 23.98
N ALA A 208 -4.36 -32.65 23.16
CA ALA A 208 -4.84 -33.05 21.85
C ALA A 208 -3.63 -33.27 20.93
N ARG A 209 -3.50 -34.45 20.33
CA ARG A 209 -2.30 -34.90 19.62
C ARG A 209 -2.58 -35.20 18.15
N ASP A 210 -1.60 -34.94 17.30
CA ASP A 210 -1.52 -35.47 15.92
C ASP A 210 -2.65 -35.07 14.97
N ILE A 211 -3.25 -33.89 15.18
CA ILE A 211 -4.34 -33.36 14.34
C ILE A 211 -3.80 -32.41 13.26
N THR A 212 -4.18 -32.64 12.00
CA THR A 212 -3.88 -31.73 10.89
C THR A 212 -5.16 -31.17 10.28
N ILE A 213 -5.28 -29.83 10.21
CA ILE A 213 -6.32 -29.13 9.47
C ILE A 213 -5.70 -28.51 8.22
N ARG A 214 -6.23 -28.86 7.03
CA ARG A 214 -5.61 -28.47 5.76
C ARG A 214 -6.59 -28.10 4.64
N GLY A 215 -6.25 -27.04 3.91
CA GLY A 215 -6.90 -26.68 2.64
C GLY A 215 -8.35 -26.27 2.82
N LEU A 216 -8.64 -25.43 3.83
CA LEU A 216 -9.96 -24.89 4.13
C LEU A 216 -9.92 -23.37 4.15
N THR A 217 -10.98 -22.73 3.67
CA THR A 217 -11.27 -21.33 3.96
C THR A 217 -12.17 -21.25 5.19
N LEU A 218 -11.83 -20.42 6.17
CA LEU A 218 -12.62 -20.16 7.38
C LEU A 218 -13.00 -18.67 7.44
N ALA A 219 -14.29 -18.37 7.56
CA ALA A 219 -14.77 -16.99 7.50
C ALA A 219 -15.97 -16.73 8.41
N VAL A 220 -16.23 -15.44 8.68
CA VAL A 220 -17.45 -14.95 9.34
C VAL A 220 -17.57 -15.44 10.79
N THR A 221 -16.62 -15.07 11.66
CA THR A 221 -16.75 -15.24 13.12
C THR A 221 -16.99 -13.92 13.85
N ASN A 222 -17.48 -14.00 15.09
CA ASN A 222 -17.91 -12.86 15.90
C ASN A 222 -16.92 -12.49 17.01
N THR A 223 -17.15 -11.34 17.64
CA THR A 223 -16.57 -10.94 18.92
C THR A 223 -17.61 -10.29 19.84
N PRO A 224 -17.52 -10.52 21.16
CA PRO A 224 -18.38 -9.88 22.15
C PRO A 224 -17.96 -8.42 22.39
N LEU A 225 -18.87 -7.62 22.97
CA LEU A 225 -18.57 -6.24 23.37
C LEU A 225 -17.73 -6.24 24.64
N LYS A 226 -16.42 -6.05 24.51
CA LYS A 226 -15.50 -5.85 25.63
C LYS A 226 -14.22 -5.19 25.17
N ALA A 227 -13.46 -4.64 26.11
CA ALA A 227 -12.09 -4.25 25.86
C ALA A 227 -11.26 -5.49 25.47
N GLY A 228 -10.53 -5.40 24.35
CA GLY A 228 -9.68 -6.48 23.87
C GLY A 228 -8.44 -6.69 24.74
N GLY A 229 -7.95 -5.60 25.34
CA GLY A 229 -6.65 -5.52 25.98
C GLY A 229 -5.50 -5.72 24.99
N PHE A 230 -4.27 -5.50 25.45
CA PHE A 230 -3.07 -5.56 24.63
C PHE A 230 -3.03 -6.74 23.64
N GLY A 231 -2.84 -6.42 22.35
CA GLY A 231 -2.88 -7.40 21.28
C GLY A 231 -4.27 -7.95 20.98
N ALA A 232 -5.33 -7.17 21.24
CA ALA A 232 -6.73 -7.59 21.15
C ALA A 232 -6.99 -8.97 21.79
N GLY A 233 -6.27 -9.23 22.89
CA GLY A 233 -5.96 -10.57 23.33
C GLY A 233 -7.11 -11.36 23.94
N ALA A 234 -8.16 -10.67 24.34
CA ALA A 234 -9.34 -11.26 24.98
C ALA A 234 -10.29 -11.98 23.99
N PHE A 235 -10.09 -11.81 22.67
CA PHE A 235 -10.94 -12.40 21.64
C PHE A 235 -10.51 -13.81 21.24
N ALA A 236 -11.47 -14.64 20.84
CA ALA A 236 -11.19 -15.99 20.36
C ALA A 236 -10.59 -15.98 18.95
N GLY A 237 -9.96 -17.09 18.56
CA GLY A 237 -9.56 -17.35 17.18
C GLY A 237 -10.65 -18.06 16.40
N ALA A 238 -10.75 -17.77 15.09
CA ALA A 238 -11.54 -18.57 14.17
C ALA A 238 -11.08 -20.04 14.18
N VAL A 239 -9.77 -20.25 14.32
CA VAL A 239 -9.16 -21.52 14.73
C VAL A 239 -8.54 -21.37 16.12
N HIS A 240 -8.86 -22.29 17.02
CA HIS A 240 -8.48 -22.21 18.42
C HIS A 240 -7.78 -23.49 18.89
N LEU A 241 -6.59 -23.36 19.49
CA LEU A 241 -5.80 -24.47 20.02
C LEU A 241 -5.51 -24.29 21.52
N THR A 242 -5.68 -25.34 22.31
CA THR A 242 -5.41 -25.33 23.75
C THR A 242 -4.86 -26.67 24.18
N GLU A 243 -3.74 -26.69 24.93
CA GLU A 243 -3.13 -27.95 25.41
C GLU A 243 -2.99 -28.96 24.25
N ALA A 244 -2.26 -28.53 23.21
CA ALA A 244 -2.17 -29.27 21.95
C ALA A 244 -0.72 -29.59 21.61
N GLU A 245 -0.48 -30.81 21.13
CA GLU A 245 0.82 -31.32 20.80
C GLU A 245 0.85 -31.88 19.38
N ASN A 246 1.92 -31.60 18.64
CA ASN A 246 2.11 -32.07 17.25
C ASN A 246 0.92 -31.77 16.30
N CYS A 247 0.17 -30.71 16.56
CA CYS A 247 -0.95 -30.30 15.71
C CYS A 247 -0.49 -29.36 14.60
N ARG A 248 -1.11 -29.45 13.42
CA ARG A 248 -0.74 -28.69 12.22
C ARG A 248 -1.93 -27.95 11.61
N LEU A 249 -1.75 -26.67 11.36
CA LEU A 249 -2.61 -25.87 10.50
C LEU A 249 -1.84 -25.59 9.21
N LYS A 250 -2.35 -26.06 8.07
CA LYS A 250 -1.63 -26.02 6.79
C LYS A 250 -2.51 -25.52 5.66
N GLU A 251 -2.03 -24.60 4.83
CA GLU A 251 -2.76 -24.18 3.61
C GLU A 251 -4.18 -23.71 3.91
N LEU A 252 -4.35 -22.97 5.02
CA LEU A 252 -5.65 -22.39 5.39
C LEU A 252 -5.76 -20.98 4.84
N GLU A 253 -6.96 -20.61 4.42
CA GLU A 253 -7.36 -19.21 4.22
C GLU A 253 -8.26 -18.81 5.38
N ILE A 254 -7.86 -17.86 6.21
CA ILE A 254 -8.71 -17.32 7.28
C ILE A 254 -9.00 -15.86 6.94
N VAL A 255 -10.26 -15.57 6.62
CA VAL A 255 -10.65 -14.31 5.99
C VAL A 255 -11.97 -13.78 6.55
N ASN A 256 -12.09 -12.45 6.71
CA ASN A 256 -13.31 -11.79 7.18
C ASN A 256 -13.80 -12.38 8.51
N VAL A 257 -12.96 -12.33 9.55
CA VAL A 257 -13.28 -12.84 10.89
C VAL A 257 -13.19 -11.69 11.89
N ALA A 258 -14.17 -11.51 12.79
CA ALA A 258 -14.15 -10.37 13.71
C ALA A 258 -13.07 -10.50 14.80
N GLY A 259 -12.74 -11.73 15.18
CA GLY A 259 -11.76 -12.03 16.21
C GLY A 259 -10.35 -12.22 15.67
N GLN A 260 -9.61 -13.09 16.35
CA GLN A 260 -8.28 -13.51 15.96
C GLN A 260 -8.38 -14.49 14.78
N GLY A 261 -7.38 -14.56 13.90
CA GLY A 261 -7.34 -15.62 12.88
C GLY A 261 -7.09 -16.99 13.53
N VAL A 262 -5.92 -17.13 14.17
CA VAL A 262 -5.55 -18.29 14.98
C VAL A 262 -5.23 -17.86 16.40
N ARG A 263 -5.77 -18.56 17.40
CA ARG A 263 -5.39 -18.40 18.81
C ARG A 263 -4.93 -19.74 19.40
N GLY A 264 -3.81 -19.75 20.08
CA GLY A 264 -3.20 -20.94 20.66
C GLY A 264 -2.57 -20.70 22.04
N TRP A 265 -2.68 -21.65 22.96
CA TRP A 265 -1.91 -21.61 24.21
C TRP A 265 -1.55 -23.01 24.73
N LYS A 266 -0.42 -23.09 25.42
CA LYS A 266 0.19 -24.34 25.89
C LYS A 266 0.37 -25.32 24.73
N LEU A 267 0.99 -24.83 23.67
CA LEU A 267 1.32 -25.64 22.50
C LEU A 267 2.67 -26.34 22.71
N ALA A 268 2.78 -27.56 22.19
CA ALA A 268 4.04 -28.29 22.10
C ALA A 268 4.23 -28.81 20.67
N SER A 269 5.35 -28.49 20.04
CA SER A 269 5.70 -28.97 18.68
C SER A 269 4.61 -28.75 17.61
N CYS A 270 3.78 -27.71 17.75
CA CYS A 270 2.74 -27.39 16.77
C CYS A 270 3.31 -26.64 15.56
N CYS A 271 2.60 -26.65 14.44
CA CYS A 271 3.01 -25.92 13.24
C CYS A 271 1.84 -25.18 12.57
N ILE A 272 2.07 -23.91 12.21
CA ILE A 272 1.18 -23.11 11.37
C ILE A 272 1.95 -22.75 10.12
N GLU A 273 1.58 -23.33 8.98
CA GLU A 273 2.36 -23.25 7.75
C GLU A 273 1.55 -23.01 6.49
N ASN A 274 2.10 -22.20 5.58
CA ASN A 274 1.52 -21.93 4.27
C ASN A 274 0.08 -21.38 4.31
N CYS A 275 -0.31 -20.66 5.37
CA CYS A 275 -1.64 -20.08 5.51
C CYS A 275 -1.71 -18.63 5.01
N ARG A 276 -2.87 -18.24 4.47
CA ARG A 276 -3.24 -16.83 4.22
C ARG A 276 -4.22 -16.38 5.29
N ILE A 277 -3.89 -15.34 6.04
CA ILE A 277 -4.72 -14.86 7.15
C ILE A 277 -4.91 -13.37 7.00
N HIS A 278 -6.13 -12.93 6.71
CA HIS A 278 -6.39 -11.52 6.43
C HIS A 278 -7.79 -11.06 6.75
N ASP A 279 -7.98 -9.74 6.78
CA ASP A 279 -9.24 -9.10 7.13
C ASP A 279 -9.78 -9.64 8.48
N THR A 280 -8.86 -9.78 9.44
CA THR A 280 -9.17 -10.15 10.81
C THR A 280 -9.49 -8.90 11.62
N GLY A 281 -10.50 -8.95 12.47
CA GLY A 281 -10.84 -7.83 13.34
C GLY A 281 -9.83 -7.66 14.47
N ALA A 282 -9.21 -8.75 14.94
CA ALA A 282 -8.10 -8.77 15.90
C ALA A 282 -6.79 -9.28 15.24
N CYS A 283 -5.86 -9.92 15.96
CA CYS A 283 -4.58 -10.37 15.38
C CYS A 283 -4.74 -11.48 14.34
N GLY A 284 -3.72 -11.64 13.49
CA GLY A 284 -3.64 -12.75 12.56
C GLY A 284 -3.40 -14.09 13.27
N ILE A 285 -2.25 -14.22 13.93
CA ILE A 285 -1.87 -15.41 14.70
C ILE A 285 -1.43 -15.00 16.10
N ARG A 286 -1.99 -15.62 17.13
CA ARG A 286 -1.55 -15.42 18.52
C ARG A 286 -1.38 -16.76 19.24
N VAL A 287 -0.14 -17.16 19.46
CA VAL A 287 0.19 -18.46 20.07
C VAL A 287 1.16 -18.34 21.24
N ILE A 288 0.96 -19.18 22.25
CA ILE A 288 1.85 -19.34 23.40
C ILE A 288 2.28 -20.80 23.53
N GLY A 289 3.59 -21.06 23.58
CA GLY A 289 4.19 -22.39 23.64
C GLY A 289 5.04 -22.73 22.41
N GLY A 290 5.48 -23.99 22.34
CA GLY A 290 6.31 -24.52 21.26
C GLY A 290 5.55 -24.63 19.94
N CYS A 291 5.76 -23.67 19.04
CA CYS A 291 5.14 -23.63 17.73
C CYS A 291 6.12 -23.14 16.66
N THR A 292 6.09 -23.75 15.48
CA THR A 292 6.72 -23.19 14.26
C THR A 292 5.68 -22.48 13.42
N ILE A 293 5.86 -21.17 13.21
CA ILE A 293 5.01 -20.33 12.37
C ILE A 293 5.80 -19.95 11.13
N ARG A 294 5.50 -20.57 9.98
CA ARG A 294 6.32 -20.37 8.77
C ARG A 294 5.57 -20.27 7.47
N ASN A 295 6.14 -19.56 6.51
CA ASN A 295 5.58 -19.43 5.16
C ASN A 295 4.15 -18.89 5.17
N ASN A 296 3.73 -18.10 6.16
CA ASN A 296 2.37 -17.55 6.19
C ASN A 296 2.34 -16.14 5.59
N TYR A 297 1.22 -15.81 4.96
CA TYR A 297 0.92 -14.47 4.47
C TYR A 297 -0.16 -13.85 5.36
N VAL A 298 0.23 -12.90 6.20
CA VAL A 298 -0.64 -12.29 7.22
C VAL A 298 -0.80 -10.81 6.94
N HIS A 299 -2.00 -10.36 6.56
CA HIS A 299 -2.17 -8.97 6.20
C HIS A 299 -3.54 -8.41 6.56
N HIS A 300 -3.65 -7.08 6.61
CA HIS A 300 -4.95 -6.42 6.80
C HIS A 300 -5.65 -6.87 8.11
N VAL A 301 -4.88 -6.95 9.20
CA VAL A 301 -5.36 -7.37 10.53
C VAL A 301 -5.88 -6.17 11.33
N GLY A 302 -6.54 -6.40 12.46
CA GLY A 302 -7.02 -5.32 13.33
C GLY A 302 -8.09 -4.43 12.70
N ARG A 303 -8.92 -4.98 11.81
CA ARG A 303 -10.02 -4.25 11.14
C ARG A 303 -11.07 -3.71 12.11
N ILE A 304 -11.12 -4.23 13.34
CA ILE A 304 -12.04 -3.82 14.41
C ILE A 304 -11.26 -3.33 15.63
N TYR A 305 -10.12 -3.95 15.95
CA TYR A 305 -9.33 -3.71 17.15
C TYR A 305 -7.89 -3.28 16.76
N PRO A 306 -7.58 -1.97 16.79
CA PRO A 306 -6.28 -1.41 16.39
C PRO A 306 -5.03 -1.94 17.12
N SER A 307 -5.17 -2.52 18.31
CA SER A 307 -4.09 -3.13 19.10
C SER A 307 -3.64 -4.47 18.53
N ALA A 308 -4.36 -4.97 17.52
CA ALA A 308 -4.05 -6.21 16.86
C ALA A 308 -2.63 -6.24 16.27
N ILE A 309 -2.02 -7.41 16.39
CA ILE A 309 -0.68 -7.72 15.94
C ILE A 309 -0.78 -8.64 14.71
N GLY A 310 0.22 -8.67 13.84
CA GLY A 310 0.26 -9.68 12.79
C GLY A 310 0.41 -11.09 13.38
N ILE A 311 1.55 -11.34 14.03
CA ILE A 311 1.90 -12.59 14.70
C ILE A 311 2.38 -12.31 16.13
N TRP A 312 1.79 -12.95 17.12
CA TRP A 312 2.31 -13.05 18.47
C TRP A 312 2.77 -14.49 18.73
N GLY A 313 4.06 -14.68 19.04
CA GLY A 313 4.58 -15.95 19.57
C GLY A 313 5.26 -15.73 20.93
N ALA A 314 4.90 -16.46 21.98
CA ALA A 314 5.57 -16.32 23.28
C ALA A 314 5.68 -17.64 24.07
N GLY A 315 6.61 -17.71 25.02
CA GLY A 315 6.74 -18.86 25.91
C GLY A 315 7.95 -18.77 26.84
N ARG A 316 7.75 -19.00 28.14
CA ARG A 316 8.82 -19.04 29.16
C ARG A 316 9.03 -20.47 29.65
N GLY A 317 10.28 -20.91 29.81
CA GLY A 317 10.62 -22.20 30.40
C GLY A 317 10.15 -23.45 29.63
N GLY A 318 9.78 -23.30 28.36
CA GLY A 318 9.32 -24.39 27.48
C GLY A 318 9.99 -24.32 26.09
N PRO A 319 9.61 -25.20 25.14
CA PRO A 319 10.22 -25.23 23.80
C PRO A 319 10.06 -23.89 23.06
N ALA A 320 11.15 -23.43 22.45
CA ALA A 320 11.17 -22.14 21.76
C ALA A 320 10.24 -22.11 20.53
N CYS A 321 9.61 -20.95 20.31
CA CYS A 321 8.88 -20.65 19.08
C CYS A 321 9.84 -20.28 17.94
N ALA A 322 9.50 -20.64 16.71
CA ALA A 322 10.22 -20.25 15.51
C ALA A 322 9.27 -19.56 14.52
N ILE A 323 9.50 -18.27 14.26
CA ILE A 323 8.69 -17.43 13.36
C ILE A 323 9.55 -17.11 12.13
N ARG A 324 9.33 -17.80 11.02
CA ARG A 324 10.24 -17.71 9.86
C ARG A 324 9.58 -17.68 8.49
N HIS A 325 10.16 -16.93 7.55
CA HIS A 325 9.64 -16.85 6.18
C HIS A 325 8.16 -16.45 6.15
N ASN A 326 7.71 -15.54 6.99
CA ASN A 326 6.36 -14.99 6.90
C ASN A 326 6.41 -13.63 6.21
N THR A 327 5.39 -13.31 5.41
CA THR A 327 5.17 -11.96 4.89
C THR A 327 4.04 -11.32 5.68
N LEU A 328 4.30 -10.14 6.26
CA LEU A 328 3.33 -9.38 7.03
C LEU A 328 3.22 -7.95 6.54
N HIS A 329 1.99 -7.46 6.34
CA HIS A 329 1.76 -6.03 6.11
C HIS A 329 0.37 -5.59 6.53
N ASP A 330 0.13 -4.29 6.52
CA ASP A 330 -1.16 -3.72 6.91
C ASP A 330 -1.58 -4.11 8.33
N THR A 331 -0.65 -3.91 9.26
CA THR A 331 -0.91 -4.08 10.69
C THR A 331 -1.10 -2.71 11.34
N PRO A 332 -2.18 -2.50 12.11
CA PRO A 332 -2.42 -1.21 12.77
C PRO A 332 -1.40 -0.94 13.88
N TYR A 333 -0.89 -2.01 14.51
CA TYR A 333 0.19 -1.97 15.49
C TYR A 333 1.37 -2.84 14.99
N SER A 334 2.05 -3.54 15.89
CA SER A 334 3.27 -4.29 15.58
C SER A 334 3.00 -5.49 14.67
N ALA A 335 3.92 -5.79 13.75
CA ALA A 335 3.75 -6.94 12.87
C ALA A 335 4.07 -8.25 13.59
N ILE A 336 5.20 -8.32 14.32
CA ILE A 336 5.56 -9.46 15.15
C ILE A 336 5.79 -8.99 16.59
N ILE A 337 5.13 -9.64 17.55
CA ILE A 337 5.44 -9.52 18.99
C ILE A 337 5.93 -10.86 19.52
N CYS A 338 7.04 -10.83 20.25
CA CYS A 338 7.62 -12.05 20.81
C CYS A 338 8.21 -11.81 22.21
N GLY A 339 8.08 -12.79 23.09
CA GLY A 339 8.61 -12.72 24.46
C GLY A 339 8.81 -14.09 25.08
N GLY A 340 9.61 -14.18 26.14
CA GLY A 340 10.06 -15.46 26.71
C GLY A 340 11.48 -15.83 26.30
N ASP A 341 11.81 -17.12 26.27
CA ASP A 341 13.21 -17.57 26.21
C ASP A 341 13.55 -18.27 24.87
N GLY A 342 14.63 -17.83 24.22
CA GLY A 342 15.30 -18.54 23.13
C GLY A 342 14.55 -18.60 21.78
N HIS A 343 13.53 -17.77 21.57
CA HIS A 343 12.77 -17.80 20.31
C HIS A 343 13.55 -17.22 19.13
N ARG A 344 13.23 -17.71 17.93
CA ARG A 344 13.88 -17.30 16.68
C ARG A 344 12.89 -16.64 15.73
N ILE A 345 13.27 -15.48 15.21
CA ILE A 345 12.48 -14.68 14.27
C ILE A 345 13.35 -14.40 13.05
N GLU A 346 13.16 -15.20 12.00
CA GLU A 346 14.15 -15.29 10.92
C GLU A 346 13.53 -15.16 9.53
N ASN A 347 14.16 -14.38 8.65
CA ASN A 347 13.79 -14.28 7.24
C ASN A 347 12.32 -13.87 6.99
N ASN A 348 11.75 -13.01 7.83
CA ASN A 348 10.40 -12.47 7.62
C ASN A 348 10.47 -11.17 6.79
N LEU A 349 9.48 -10.95 5.92
CA LEU A 349 9.29 -9.70 5.18
C LEU A 349 8.15 -8.92 5.84
N ILE A 350 8.41 -7.68 6.26
CA ILE A 350 7.46 -6.83 6.95
C ILE A 350 7.42 -5.46 6.29
N TYR A 351 6.23 -4.97 5.93
CA TYR A 351 6.05 -3.61 5.43
C TYR A 351 4.70 -3.03 5.80
N ARG A 352 4.53 -1.70 5.79
CA ARG A 352 3.26 -1.06 6.19
C ARG A 352 2.70 -1.57 7.53
N ALA A 353 3.59 -1.75 8.50
CA ALA A 353 3.22 -2.00 9.90
C ALA A 353 3.01 -0.66 10.63
N MET A 354 2.49 -0.70 11.86
CA MET A 354 2.31 0.50 12.71
C MET A 354 1.45 1.61 12.08
N GLN A 355 0.38 1.21 11.37
CA GLN A 355 -0.44 2.15 10.59
C GLN A 355 -1.38 3.01 11.43
N VAL A 356 -1.61 2.67 12.70
CA VAL A 356 -2.61 3.34 13.56
C VAL A 356 -2.07 3.69 14.94
N LEU A 357 -1.43 2.73 15.62
CA LEU A 357 -0.93 2.89 17.00
C LEU A 357 0.57 3.23 17.01
N HIS A 358 1.07 3.62 18.18
CA HIS A 358 2.47 4.00 18.40
C HIS A 358 3.12 3.09 19.45
N ASP A 359 4.44 3.26 19.69
CA ASP A 359 5.22 2.50 20.69
C ASP A 359 5.34 1.01 20.35
N GLY A 360 5.56 0.71 19.08
CA GLY A 360 5.70 -0.64 18.56
C GLY A 360 6.66 -0.72 17.39
N ALA A 361 6.70 -1.87 16.72
CA ALA A 361 7.65 -2.12 15.66
C ALA A 361 7.19 -3.13 14.62
N GLY A 362 7.95 -3.22 13.52
CA GLY A 362 7.92 -4.41 12.66
C GLY A 362 8.12 -5.67 13.50
N ILE A 363 9.20 -5.72 14.27
CA ILE A 363 9.47 -6.79 15.24
C ILE A 363 9.70 -6.19 16.62
N TYR A 364 8.83 -6.50 17.56
CA TYR A 364 8.87 -6.05 18.95
C TYR A 364 9.09 -7.23 19.90
N ILE A 365 10.07 -7.07 20.80
CA ILE A 365 10.46 -8.06 21.80
C ILE A 365 10.21 -7.48 23.18
N SER A 366 9.45 -8.18 24.01
CA SER A 366 9.24 -7.81 25.41
C SER A 366 9.50 -9.00 26.33
N MET A 367 10.18 -8.76 27.44
CA MET A 367 10.57 -9.79 28.42
C MET A 367 11.27 -10.99 27.76
N GLY A 368 12.06 -10.72 26.71
CA GLY A 368 12.75 -11.73 25.91
C GLY A 368 14.15 -12.05 26.44
N ARG A 369 14.54 -13.31 26.49
CA ARG A 369 15.91 -13.73 26.82
C ARG A 369 16.50 -14.58 25.70
N GLY A 370 17.71 -14.26 25.25
CA GLY A 370 18.40 -15.11 24.27
C GLY A 370 17.70 -15.18 22.91
N MET A 371 16.94 -14.15 22.54
CA MET A 371 16.15 -14.11 21.31
C MET A 371 17.05 -13.85 20.11
N ILE A 372 16.75 -14.46 18.96
CA ILE A 372 17.50 -14.22 17.71
C ILE A 372 16.58 -13.63 16.65
N LEU A 373 16.92 -12.45 16.16
CA LEU A 373 16.27 -11.74 15.07
C LEU A 373 17.27 -11.66 13.91
N ARG A 374 17.08 -12.49 12.87
CA ARG A 374 18.08 -12.64 11.80
C ARG A 374 17.50 -12.63 10.39
N GLY A 375 18.17 -11.96 9.46
CA GLY A 375 17.83 -12.03 8.03
C GLY A 375 16.45 -11.49 7.67
N ASN A 376 15.82 -10.72 8.57
CA ASN A 376 14.53 -10.12 8.32
C ASN A 376 14.68 -8.89 7.42
N TYR A 377 13.65 -8.64 6.62
CA TYR A 377 13.53 -7.44 5.83
C TYR A 377 12.33 -6.63 6.32
N VAL A 378 12.60 -5.50 6.98
CA VAL A 378 11.56 -4.58 7.45
C VAL A 378 11.63 -3.29 6.64
N ARG A 379 10.53 -2.86 6.02
CA ARG A 379 10.53 -1.65 5.21
C ARG A 379 9.24 -0.85 5.31
N ASP A 380 9.27 0.40 4.86
CA ASP A 380 8.05 1.19 4.64
C ASP A 380 7.18 1.34 5.89
N ILE A 381 7.83 1.59 7.03
CA ILE A 381 7.15 1.91 8.30
C ILE A 381 7.29 3.40 8.52
N VAL A 382 6.17 4.11 8.35
CA VAL A 382 6.09 5.56 8.53
C VAL A 382 5.97 5.87 10.02
N ASP A 383 6.78 6.81 10.50
CA ASP A 383 6.59 7.36 11.84
C ASP A 383 5.35 8.26 11.85
N THR A 384 4.33 7.84 12.58
CA THR A 384 3.04 8.53 12.70
C THR A 384 2.98 9.43 13.94
N GLY A 385 4.09 9.63 14.66
CA GLY A 385 4.20 10.45 15.86
C GLY A 385 4.13 9.66 17.17
N GLY A 386 3.84 10.34 18.28
CA GLY A 386 3.81 9.73 19.62
C GLY A 386 5.19 9.24 20.07
N TYR A 387 5.28 8.01 20.57
CA TYR A 387 6.56 7.36 20.89
C TYR A 387 7.29 6.80 19.66
N GLY A 388 6.69 6.94 18.47
CA GLY A 388 7.25 6.53 17.18
C GLY A 388 6.95 5.09 16.81
N ALA A 389 7.46 4.69 15.64
CA ALA A 389 7.39 3.35 15.08
C ALA A 389 8.79 2.87 14.68
N SER A 390 9.11 1.62 14.97
CA SER A 390 10.47 1.08 14.79
C SER A 390 10.53 -0.13 13.85
N ALA A 391 11.71 -0.48 13.33
CA ALA A 391 11.88 -1.75 12.63
C ALA A 391 12.07 -2.90 13.63
N TYR A 392 13.04 -2.76 14.53
CA TYR A 392 13.37 -3.72 15.59
C TYR A 392 13.31 -3.03 16.95
N TYR A 393 12.45 -3.51 17.85
CA TYR A 393 12.30 -2.93 19.18
C TYR A 393 12.54 -4.00 20.25
N LEU A 394 13.64 -3.85 21.00
CA LEU A 394 13.92 -4.61 22.22
C LEU A 394 13.47 -3.80 23.45
N ASP A 395 12.33 -4.16 24.02
CA ASP A 395 11.69 -3.44 25.12
C ASP A 395 11.95 -4.11 26.48
N GLU A 396 11.21 -3.70 27.53
CA GLU A 396 11.41 -4.04 28.94
C GLU A 396 11.87 -5.49 29.17
N GLN A 397 13.03 -5.62 29.84
CA GLN A 397 13.64 -6.90 30.19
C GLN A 397 14.05 -7.78 28.99
N ALA A 398 14.24 -7.21 27.80
CA ALA A 398 14.98 -7.88 26.74
C ALA A 398 16.46 -8.00 27.11
N VAL A 399 16.96 -9.23 27.19
CA VAL A 399 18.29 -9.55 27.71
C VAL A 399 18.99 -10.62 26.87
N ASP A 400 20.28 -10.44 26.62
CA ASP A 400 21.13 -11.41 25.89
C ASP A 400 20.57 -11.76 24.49
N CYS A 401 19.83 -10.84 23.85
CA CYS A 401 19.23 -11.00 22.53
C CYS A 401 20.18 -10.54 21.40
N LEU A 402 19.96 -11.06 20.19
CA LEU A 402 20.78 -10.84 19.01
C LEU A 402 19.93 -10.33 17.83
N VAL A 403 20.29 -9.15 17.31
CA VAL A 403 19.73 -8.56 16.08
C VAL A 403 20.83 -8.54 15.02
N GLU A 404 20.75 -9.42 14.02
CA GLU A 404 21.83 -9.55 13.05
C GLU A 404 21.45 -9.83 11.59
N GLY A 405 22.25 -9.33 10.66
CA GLY A 405 22.06 -9.61 9.23
C GLY A 405 20.72 -9.14 8.68
N ASN A 406 20.07 -8.18 9.33
CA ASN A 406 18.77 -7.67 8.92
C ASN A 406 18.91 -6.42 8.03
N LEU A 407 17.91 -6.20 7.18
CA LEU A 407 17.78 -4.99 6.38
C LEU A 407 16.57 -4.18 6.86
N SER A 408 16.78 -2.88 7.09
CA SER A 408 15.70 -1.91 7.31
C SER A 408 15.75 -0.82 6.23
N VAL A 409 14.63 -0.56 5.55
CA VAL A 409 14.55 0.47 4.50
C VAL A 409 13.36 1.38 4.74
N ARG A 410 13.55 2.70 4.70
CA ARG A 410 12.49 3.70 4.94
C ARG A 410 11.80 3.52 6.29
N VAL A 411 12.60 3.39 7.35
CA VAL A 411 12.15 3.39 8.74
C VAL A 411 13.03 4.34 9.54
N ALA A 412 12.43 5.41 10.08
CA ALA A 412 13.17 6.45 10.81
C ALA A 412 13.85 5.94 12.09
N ARG A 413 13.29 4.88 12.70
CA ARG A 413 13.86 4.25 13.89
C ARG A 413 14.15 2.78 13.66
N PRO A 414 15.28 2.41 13.03
CA PRO A 414 15.58 1.02 12.73
C PRO A 414 15.74 0.18 14.00
N VAL A 415 16.31 0.75 15.07
CA VAL A 415 16.41 0.09 16.38
C VAL A 415 15.95 0.99 17.51
N GLN A 416 15.05 0.46 18.34
CA GLN A 416 14.60 1.05 19.60
C GLN A 416 14.92 0.06 20.73
N ASN A 417 15.55 0.55 21.79
CA ASN A 417 15.95 -0.28 22.92
C ASN A 417 15.57 0.41 24.22
N HIS A 418 14.65 -0.19 24.98
CA HIS A 418 14.07 0.45 26.15
C HIS A 418 14.10 -0.49 27.35
N MET A 419 14.73 -0.05 28.45
CA MET A 419 14.89 -0.87 29.67
C MET A 419 15.44 -2.28 29.39
N ALA A 420 16.35 -2.38 28.43
CA ALA A 420 16.90 -3.63 27.91
C ALA A 420 18.42 -3.66 28.13
N ARG A 421 19.03 -4.84 28.21
CA ARG A 421 20.47 -4.94 28.55
C ARG A 421 21.18 -6.11 27.91
N ARG A 422 22.50 -5.98 27.72
CA ARG A 422 23.38 -7.04 27.19
C ARG A 422 22.94 -7.61 25.83
N ASN A 423 22.29 -6.81 25.01
CA ASN A 423 21.88 -7.23 23.67
C ASN A 423 22.96 -6.87 22.64
N THR A 424 22.98 -7.62 21.54
CA THR A 424 23.93 -7.45 20.43
C THR A 424 23.20 -7.02 19.17
N ILE A 425 23.67 -5.96 18.53
CA ILE A 425 23.20 -5.47 17.24
C ILE A 425 24.37 -5.52 16.27
N ARG A 426 24.37 -6.45 15.31
CA ARG A 426 25.53 -6.63 14.43
C ARG A 426 25.24 -6.94 12.97
N GLY A 427 26.07 -6.42 12.07
CA GLY A 427 26.00 -6.78 10.66
C GLY A 427 24.66 -6.46 10.00
N ASN A 428 23.95 -5.42 10.46
CA ASN A 428 22.69 -4.97 9.87
C ASN A 428 22.92 -3.78 8.93
N VAL A 429 22.01 -3.59 7.97
CA VAL A 429 21.98 -2.41 7.09
C VAL A 429 20.68 -1.66 7.34
N PHE A 430 20.78 -0.39 7.69
CA PHE A 430 19.64 0.48 7.98
C PHE A 430 19.69 1.70 7.06
N VAL A 431 18.60 1.94 6.32
CA VAL A 431 18.49 3.01 5.33
C VAL A 431 17.22 3.82 5.57
N ALA A 432 17.33 5.14 5.65
CA ALA A 432 16.18 6.05 5.76
C ALA A 432 16.27 7.24 4.78
N ASP A 433 15.12 7.63 4.23
CA ASP A 433 14.98 8.77 3.30
C ASP A 433 14.76 10.10 4.04
N GLY A 434 15.03 10.14 5.34
CA GLY A 434 14.99 11.34 6.17
C GLY A 434 15.90 11.17 7.39
N ASP A 435 15.47 11.72 8.52
CA ASP A 435 16.19 11.56 9.79
C ASP A 435 16.13 10.10 10.28
N LEU A 436 17.21 9.66 10.93
CA LEU A 436 17.35 8.31 11.49
C LEU A 436 17.79 8.36 12.94
N VAL A 437 17.15 7.56 13.80
CA VAL A 437 17.48 7.47 15.24
C VAL A 437 17.79 6.03 15.65
N LEU A 438 18.97 5.82 16.24
CA LEU A 438 19.31 4.61 17.01
C LEU A 438 19.06 4.91 18.49
N SER A 439 18.15 4.18 19.14
CA SER A 439 17.63 4.59 20.45
C SER A 439 17.93 3.58 21.56
N PHE A 440 18.41 4.06 22.72
CA PHE A 440 18.79 3.23 23.88
C PHE A 440 18.35 3.75 25.28
N PRO A 441 17.16 4.37 25.46
CA PRO A 441 16.73 4.88 26.77
C PRO A 441 16.72 3.79 27.86
N LYS A 442 17.29 4.12 29.04
CA LYS A 442 17.38 3.23 30.21
C LYS A 442 17.96 1.84 29.94
N SER A 443 18.75 1.72 28.88
CA SER A 443 19.38 0.46 28.47
C SER A 443 20.85 0.42 28.88
N SER A 444 21.45 -0.78 28.94
CA SER A 444 22.86 -0.94 29.31
C SER A 444 23.56 -2.10 28.60
N ASP A 445 24.90 -2.07 28.58
CA ASP A 445 25.77 -3.17 28.18
C ASP A 445 25.59 -3.70 26.75
N TYR A 446 25.23 -2.83 25.80
CA TYR A 446 25.07 -3.23 24.39
C TYR A 446 26.40 -3.46 23.68
N CYS A 447 26.40 -4.46 22.80
CA CYS A 447 27.42 -4.64 21.77
C CYS A 447 26.85 -4.21 20.40
N VAL A 448 27.46 -3.23 19.75
CA VAL A 448 27.01 -2.72 18.44
C VAL A 448 28.18 -2.75 17.46
N GLU A 449 28.17 -3.69 16.50
CA GLU A 449 29.33 -3.90 15.62
C GLU A 449 28.95 -4.12 14.15
N LYS A 450 29.80 -3.64 13.22
CA LYS A 450 29.69 -3.95 11.79
C LYS A 450 28.35 -3.57 11.14
N ASN A 451 27.63 -2.59 11.68
CA ASN A 451 26.38 -2.12 11.08
C ASN A 451 26.65 -1.02 10.07
N VAL A 452 25.83 -0.93 9.01
CA VAL A 452 25.86 0.16 8.04
C VAL A 452 24.57 0.96 8.20
N VAL A 453 24.69 2.25 8.49
CA VAL A 453 23.55 3.14 8.73
C VAL A 453 23.63 4.30 7.77
N VAL A 454 22.61 4.44 6.93
CA VAL A 454 22.53 5.45 5.87
C VAL A 454 21.24 6.27 6.05
N ALA A 455 21.38 7.58 6.05
CA ALA A 455 20.24 8.50 6.12
C ALA A 455 20.43 9.65 5.13
N SER A 456 19.36 10.08 4.46
CA SER A 456 19.40 11.35 3.72
C SER A 456 19.41 12.56 4.66
N GLY A 457 18.73 12.44 5.81
CA GLY A 457 18.69 13.43 6.88
C GLY A 457 19.76 13.18 7.95
N LYS A 458 19.52 13.70 9.16
CA LYS A 458 20.47 13.56 10.26
C LYS A 458 20.44 12.16 10.87
N ILE A 459 21.57 11.70 11.41
CA ILE A 459 21.65 10.47 12.19
C ILE A 459 21.82 10.84 13.67
N GLN A 460 20.96 10.31 14.54
CA GLN A 460 21.04 10.49 16.00
C GLN A 460 21.23 9.16 16.73
N ILE A 461 22.10 9.15 17.74
CA ILE A 461 22.19 8.05 18.71
C ILE A 461 21.76 8.55 20.09
N THR A 462 20.66 8.03 20.64
CA THR A 462 20.17 8.44 21.97
C THR A 462 20.70 7.53 23.06
N ASN A 463 21.09 8.13 24.20
CA ASN A 463 21.71 7.45 25.34
C ASN A 463 22.88 6.52 24.96
N PRO A 464 23.91 7.02 24.25
CA PRO A 464 25.02 6.20 23.75
C PRO A 464 25.84 5.51 24.86
N GLY A 465 25.75 5.97 26.10
CA GLY A 465 26.39 5.32 27.27
C GLY A 465 25.88 3.91 27.54
N ALA A 466 24.73 3.53 26.98
CA ALA A 466 24.23 2.16 26.99
C ALA A 466 25.11 1.18 26.18
N ILE A 467 25.93 1.68 25.26
CA ILE A 467 26.74 0.88 24.34
C ILE A 467 28.14 0.68 24.94
N SER A 468 28.35 -0.42 25.65
CA SER A 468 29.64 -0.73 26.28
C SER A 468 30.70 -1.11 25.23
N LYS A 469 30.29 -1.77 24.13
CA LYS A 469 31.19 -2.18 23.04
C LYS A 469 30.65 -1.70 21.69
N ALA A 470 31.51 -1.04 20.91
CA ALA A 470 31.21 -0.72 19.52
C ALA A 470 32.47 -0.75 18.65
N SER A 471 32.35 -1.31 17.44
CA SER A 471 33.45 -1.40 16.47
C SER A 471 32.93 -1.51 15.04
N ASP A 472 33.67 -0.95 14.09
CA ASP A 472 33.46 -1.15 12.65
C ASP A 472 32.05 -0.79 12.14
N ASN A 473 31.35 0.13 12.81
CA ASN A 473 30.06 0.63 12.33
C ASN A 473 30.27 1.79 11.36
N ILE A 474 29.52 1.83 10.27
CA ILE A 474 29.50 2.95 9.32
C ILE A 474 28.24 3.77 9.56
N LEU A 475 28.41 5.09 9.74
CA LEU A 475 27.31 6.05 9.74
C LEU A 475 27.50 7.02 8.57
N PHE A 476 26.50 7.13 7.71
CA PHE A 476 26.52 8.03 6.57
C PHE A 476 25.24 8.86 6.50
N SER A 477 25.36 10.15 6.81
CA SER A 477 24.30 11.14 6.66
C SER A 477 24.59 11.99 5.44
N LYS A 478 23.66 12.05 4.47
CA LYS A 478 23.79 12.96 3.32
C LYS A 478 23.71 14.44 3.73
N SER A 479 23.03 14.76 4.83
CA SER A 479 23.00 16.11 5.39
C SER A 479 24.30 16.50 6.11
N GLY A 480 25.21 15.54 6.34
CA GLY A 480 26.45 15.73 7.08
C GLY A 480 26.27 15.78 8.60
N VAL A 481 25.06 15.57 9.12
CA VAL A 481 24.77 15.70 10.56
C VAL A 481 24.68 14.32 11.21
N VAL A 482 25.67 14.02 12.05
CA VAL A 482 25.71 12.80 12.88
C VAL A 482 25.98 13.19 14.33
N GLU A 483 25.04 12.87 15.21
CA GLU A 483 25.05 13.37 16.59
C GLU A 483 24.60 12.33 17.63
N GLN A 484 24.98 12.58 18.87
CA GLN A 484 24.57 11.82 20.03
C GLN A 484 23.75 12.69 20.98
N VAL A 485 22.74 12.08 21.59
CA VAL A 485 21.85 12.73 22.56
C VAL A 485 22.06 12.10 23.93
N VAL A 486 22.61 12.89 24.85
CA VAL A 486 22.73 12.50 26.26
C VAL A 486 21.36 12.66 26.90
N MET A 487 20.91 11.62 27.59
CA MET A 487 19.60 11.58 28.24
C MET A 487 19.76 11.39 29.74
N ASP A 488 18.92 12.05 30.52
CA ASP A 488 18.63 11.73 31.91
C ASP A 488 17.25 11.09 31.95
N GLN A 489 17.22 9.78 32.16
CA GLN A 489 16.05 8.95 31.91
C GLN A 489 15.46 9.17 30.50
N TYR A 490 14.33 9.87 30.37
CA TYR A 490 13.67 10.21 29.12
C TYR A 490 13.90 11.67 28.69
N ARG A 491 14.54 12.48 29.51
CA ARG A 491 14.77 13.90 29.24
C ARG A 491 16.08 14.07 28.48
N LYS A 492 16.02 14.76 27.34
CA LYS A 492 17.22 15.24 26.64
C LYS A 492 17.97 16.23 27.54
N VAL A 493 19.24 15.94 27.80
CA VAL A 493 20.14 16.82 28.57
C VAL A 493 20.94 17.69 27.60
N LYS A 494 21.65 17.07 26.66
CA LYS A 494 22.44 17.77 25.64
C LYS A 494 22.57 16.95 24.36
N THR A 495 22.86 17.64 23.26
CA THR A 495 23.23 17.05 21.97
C THR A 495 24.66 17.45 21.65
N GLN A 496 25.44 16.51 21.11
CA GLN A 496 26.83 16.73 20.71
C GLN A 496 27.11 15.97 19.40
N PRO A 497 27.98 16.48 18.52
CA PRO A 497 28.39 15.75 17.31
C PRO A 497 29.12 14.45 17.68
N ILE A 498 29.05 13.46 16.79
CA ILE A 498 29.87 12.25 16.85
C ILE A 498 31.07 12.46 15.93
N ALA A 499 32.29 12.23 16.43
CA ALA A 499 33.50 12.24 15.62
C ALA A 499 33.72 10.88 14.95
N SER A 500 34.28 10.89 13.74
CA SER A 500 34.70 9.67 13.04
C SER A 500 35.85 9.00 13.79
N GLY A 501 35.81 7.67 13.92
CA GLY A 501 36.81 6.89 14.64
C GLY A 501 36.53 5.38 14.59
N THR A 502 37.15 4.63 15.49
CA THR A 502 37.09 3.15 15.49
C THR A 502 35.72 2.59 15.89
N ARG A 503 34.94 3.33 16.70
CA ARG A 503 33.57 2.95 17.08
C ARG A 503 32.56 3.26 15.98
N TRP A 504 32.71 4.43 15.36
CA TRP A 504 31.80 5.02 14.37
C TRP A 504 32.62 5.60 13.23
N LEU A 505 32.69 4.91 12.10
CA LEU A 505 33.30 5.45 10.89
C LEU A 505 32.25 6.31 10.16
N LEU A 506 32.51 7.62 10.07
CA LEU A 506 31.69 8.51 9.24
C LEU A 506 32.23 8.48 7.81
N ALA A 507 31.60 7.70 6.95
CA ALA A 507 32.03 7.52 5.55
C ALA A 507 30.88 7.02 4.67
N ASP A 508 30.87 7.42 3.40
CA ASP A 508 29.94 6.87 2.41
C ASP A 508 30.24 5.38 2.16
N PRO A 509 29.30 4.46 2.43
CA PRO A 509 29.48 3.05 2.13
C PRO A 509 29.43 2.76 0.62
N LYS A 510 29.14 3.74 -0.24
CA LYS A 510 28.97 3.60 -1.69
C LYS A 510 27.94 2.54 -2.06
N MET A 511 26.80 2.57 -1.39
CA MET A 511 25.71 1.62 -1.59
C MET A 511 25.02 1.88 -2.95
N VAL A 512 24.92 0.87 -3.79
CA VAL A 512 24.39 0.98 -5.17
C VAL A 512 23.03 0.31 -5.37
N HIS A 513 22.70 -0.71 -4.57
CA HIS A 513 21.39 -1.38 -4.59
C HIS A 513 21.06 -1.89 -3.20
N TYR A 514 19.79 -1.85 -2.81
CA TYR A 514 19.31 -2.39 -1.53
C TYR A 514 17.78 -2.62 -1.50
N GLU A 515 16.99 -1.92 -2.33
CA GLU A 515 15.53 -1.95 -2.27
C GLU A 515 14.88 -3.30 -2.58
N ASN A 516 15.55 -4.15 -3.38
CA ASN A 516 15.07 -5.50 -3.67
C ASN A 516 15.47 -6.53 -2.59
N GLY A 517 16.08 -6.08 -1.49
CA GLY A 517 16.59 -6.95 -0.43
C GLY A 517 18.04 -7.39 -0.63
N LYS A 518 18.69 -7.07 -1.75
CA LYS A 518 20.10 -7.40 -2.01
C LYS A 518 20.98 -6.15 -1.89
N VAL A 519 21.76 -6.07 -0.82
CA VAL A 519 22.64 -4.92 -0.55
C VAL A 519 23.96 -5.07 -1.30
N ARG A 520 24.23 -4.14 -2.22
CA ARG A 520 25.47 -4.07 -3.00
C ARG A 520 26.19 -2.74 -2.78
N TYR A 521 27.52 -2.80 -2.84
CA TYR A 521 28.40 -1.66 -2.70
C TYR A 521 29.32 -1.54 -3.93
N ALA A 522 29.62 -0.30 -4.34
CA ALA A 522 30.53 -0.03 -5.44
C ALA A 522 31.99 -0.43 -5.09
N PRO A 523 32.86 -0.65 -6.09
CA PRO A 523 34.29 -0.84 -5.88
C PRO A 523 34.94 0.26 -5.02
N GLY A 524 35.87 -0.13 -4.14
CA GLY A 524 36.52 0.81 -3.22
C GLY A 524 35.59 1.34 -2.13
N SER A 525 34.54 0.60 -1.78
CA SER A 525 33.70 0.85 -0.62
C SER A 525 34.47 0.56 0.68
N VAL A 526 34.28 1.41 1.69
CA VAL A 526 34.85 1.21 3.03
C VAL A 526 34.33 -0.06 3.73
N VAL A 527 33.18 -0.59 3.29
CA VAL A 527 32.57 -1.83 3.81
C VAL A 527 33.51 -3.02 3.60
N GLN A 528 34.17 -3.08 2.44
CA GLN A 528 35.11 -4.16 2.09
C GLN A 528 36.32 -4.16 3.03
N ARG A 529 36.87 -2.98 3.33
CA ARG A 529 38.01 -2.80 4.25
C ARG A 529 37.67 -3.22 5.68
N LEU A 530 36.43 -2.96 6.12
CA LEU A 530 35.95 -3.32 7.46
C LEU A 530 35.43 -4.77 7.55
N ALA A 531 35.51 -5.55 6.47
CA ALA A 531 35.00 -6.92 6.39
C ALA A 531 33.55 -7.05 6.92
N ILE A 532 32.71 -6.06 6.60
CA ILE A 532 31.28 -6.09 6.91
C ILE A 532 30.60 -7.00 5.87
N PRO A 533 29.87 -8.07 6.28
CA PRO A 533 29.20 -8.96 5.34
C PRO A 533 28.19 -8.23 4.45
N SER A 534 28.10 -8.62 3.19
CA SER A 534 26.98 -8.22 2.33
C SER A 534 25.68 -8.87 2.84
N ILE A 535 24.59 -8.12 2.79
CA ILE A 535 23.26 -8.60 3.18
C ILE A 535 22.47 -8.98 1.93
N ASP A 536 21.91 -10.18 1.93
CA ASP A 536 20.94 -10.64 0.94
C ASP A 536 19.73 -11.23 1.67
N VAL A 537 18.66 -10.45 1.72
CA VAL A 537 17.36 -10.82 2.30
C VAL A 537 16.29 -11.00 1.22
N THR A 538 16.68 -11.24 -0.03
CA THR A 538 15.73 -11.50 -1.13
C THR A 538 14.83 -12.72 -0.87
N GLY A 539 15.30 -13.67 -0.05
CA GLY A 539 14.54 -14.83 0.41
C GLY A 539 13.67 -14.60 1.65
N ALA A 540 13.60 -13.36 2.16
CA ALA A 540 12.71 -13.01 3.27
C ALA A 540 11.25 -12.97 2.78
N GLY A 541 10.34 -13.40 3.66
CA GLY A 541 8.91 -13.50 3.32
C GLY A 541 8.46 -14.93 3.00
N CYS A 542 7.15 -15.08 2.80
CA CYS A 542 6.54 -16.36 2.48
C CYS A 542 6.82 -16.78 1.04
N ARG A 543 6.95 -18.10 0.86
CA ARG A 543 7.13 -18.74 -0.45
C ARG A 543 5.82 -19.25 -1.06
N ILE A 544 4.68 -18.93 -0.43
CA ILE A 544 3.38 -19.13 -1.08
C ILE A 544 3.41 -18.26 -2.34
N THR A 545 2.97 -18.79 -3.48
CA THR A 545 2.64 -17.96 -4.64
C THR A 545 1.46 -17.07 -4.25
N VAL A 546 1.78 -15.94 -3.65
CA VAL A 546 0.85 -14.87 -3.41
C VAL A 546 0.61 -14.26 -4.78
N ALA A 547 -0.53 -14.55 -5.38
CA ALA A 547 -1.06 -13.64 -6.39
C ALA A 547 -1.01 -12.24 -5.73
N PRO A 548 -0.38 -11.22 -6.32
CA PRO A 548 -0.53 -9.83 -5.90
C PRO A 548 -1.98 -9.58 -5.45
N ASP A 549 -2.21 -8.68 -4.50
CA ASP A 549 -3.55 -8.24 -4.13
C ASP A 549 -4.15 -7.49 -5.35
N TYR A 550 -4.53 -8.28 -6.33
CA TYR A 550 -5.10 -7.93 -7.60
C TYR A 550 -6.50 -7.42 -7.30
N GLU A 551 -6.73 -6.15 -7.59
CA GLU A 551 -8.01 -5.52 -7.39
C GLU A 551 -8.96 -6.00 -8.50
N HIS A 552 -9.85 -6.93 -8.14
CA HIS A 552 -10.98 -7.30 -8.98
C HIS A 552 -12.00 -6.17 -8.96
N HIS A 553 -12.08 -5.41 -10.05
CA HIS A 553 -13.16 -4.46 -10.26
C HIS A 553 -14.30 -5.14 -11.04
N PRO A 554 -15.56 -5.11 -10.56
CA PRO A 554 -16.66 -5.86 -11.18
C PRO A 554 -17.01 -5.43 -12.62
N LYS A 555 -16.50 -4.27 -13.06
CA LYS A 555 -16.68 -3.76 -14.44
C LYS A 555 -15.51 -4.04 -15.37
N ILE A 556 -14.38 -4.52 -14.85
CA ILE A 556 -13.23 -4.95 -15.65
C ILE A 556 -13.27 -6.47 -15.66
N GLU A 557 -13.81 -7.02 -16.74
CA GLU A 557 -14.00 -8.47 -16.87
C GLU A 557 -12.74 -9.12 -17.41
N GLU A 558 -12.50 -10.36 -16.98
CA GLU A 558 -11.39 -11.20 -17.43
C GLU A 558 -9.99 -10.59 -17.24
N ALA A 559 -9.87 -9.52 -16.45
CA ALA A 559 -8.61 -8.89 -16.09
C ALA A 559 -8.64 -8.40 -14.64
N VAL A 560 -7.45 -8.15 -14.09
CA VAL A 560 -7.26 -7.56 -12.78
C VAL A 560 -6.36 -6.35 -12.86
N LEU A 561 -6.67 -5.35 -12.03
CA LEU A 561 -5.85 -4.16 -11.88
C LEU A 561 -4.90 -4.37 -10.70
N TYR A 562 -3.65 -3.96 -10.82
CA TYR A 562 -2.72 -3.96 -9.69
C TYR A 562 -1.60 -2.97 -9.87
N ASP A 563 -0.92 -2.72 -8.78
CA ASP A 563 0.35 -2.03 -8.73
C ASP A 563 1.22 -2.65 -7.63
N TYR A 564 2.44 -2.16 -7.47
CA TYR A 564 3.38 -2.64 -6.47
C TYR A 564 3.56 -1.68 -5.30
N ASP A 565 2.83 -0.56 -5.28
CA ASP A 565 2.76 0.33 -4.13
C ASP A 565 1.60 -0.09 -3.25
N PRO A 566 1.89 -0.85 -2.19
CA PRO A 566 0.85 -1.39 -1.34
C PRO A 566 0.05 -0.25 -0.66
N ALA A 567 0.58 0.97 -0.53
CA ALA A 567 -0.11 2.09 0.09
C ALA A 567 -1.34 2.58 -0.70
N THR A 568 -1.44 2.24 -1.98
CA THR A 568 -2.53 2.70 -2.84
C THR A 568 -3.65 1.67 -2.95
N LYS A 569 -4.86 2.12 -3.32
CA LYS A 569 -6.05 1.28 -3.46
C LYS A 569 -6.93 1.79 -4.58
N LEU A 570 -7.54 0.89 -5.34
CA LEU A 570 -8.43 1.27 -6.43
C LEU A 570 -9.58 2.12 -5.90
N GLY A 571 -9.82 3.28 -6.52
CA GLY A 571 -10.81 4.26 -6.09
C GLY A 571 -10.46 5.01 -4.79
N GLY A 572 -9.29 4.75 -4.19
CA GLY A 572 -8.67 5.60 -3.17
C GLY A 572 -8.12 6.88 -3.78
N ASP A 573 -7.56 7.81 -2.99
CA ASP A 573 -7.07 9.10 -3.51
C ASP A 573 -6.01 8.92 -4.62
N VAL A 574 -5.30 7.78 -4.63
CA VAL A 574 -4.30 7.37 -5.62
C VAL A 574 -4.41 5.87 -5.83
N PHE A 575 -4.12 5.39 -7.04
CA PHE A 575 -3.91 3.98 -7.34
C PHE A 575 -2.73 3.81 -8.31
N GLY A 576 -1.64 3.16 -7.88
CA GLY A 576 -0.44 3.02 -8.68
C GLY A 576 0.85 3.35 -7.94
N THR A 577 1.96 2.80 -8.43
CA THR A 577 3.30 3.07 -7.94
C THR A 577 3.79 4.43 -8.45
N VAL A 578 4.21 5.32 -7.55
CA VAL A 578 4.76 6.63 -7.94
C VAL A 578 6.09 6.48 -8.67
N VAL A 579 6.20 7.02 -9.89
CA VAL A 579 7.43 7.04 -10.69
C VAL A 579 8.07 8.43 -10.78
N ALA A 580 7.31 9.48 -10.49
CA ALA A 580 7.83 10.83 -10.26
C ALA A 580 7.10 11.48 -9.08
N ASP A 581 7.84 11.82 -8.02
CA ASP A 581 7.27 12.48 -6.83
C ASP A 581 7.75 13.92 -6.70
N TYR A 582 6.86 14.86 -7.02
CA TYR A 582 7.04 16.30 -6.90
C TYR A 582 6.31 16.87 -5.68
N SER A 583 5.85 16.02 -4.76
CA SER A 583 5.26 16.46 -3.50
C SER A 583 6.27 17.18 -2.59
N ARG A 584 7.57 16.97 -2.79
CA ARG A 584 8.66 17.65 -2.07
C ARG A 584 9.49 18.50 -3.03
N PRO A 585 10.05 19.64 -2.58
CA PRO A 585 10.96 20.42 -3.41
C PRO A 585 12.16 19.56 -3.81
N LEU A 586 12.34 19.34 -5.10
CA LEU A 586 13.62 18.94 -5.65
C LEU A 586 14.49 20.19 -5.69
N ASP A 587 15.76 20.11 -5.29
CA ASP A 587 16.73 21.23 -5.33
C ASP A 587 16.33 22.57 -4.66
N GLY A 588 15.30 22.55 -3.81
CA GLY A 588 14.77 23.75 -3.15
C GLY A 588 13.75 24.54 -3.99
N ARG A 589 13.43 24.09 -5.21
CA ARG A 589 12.41 24.69 -6.08
C ARG A 589 11.16 23.81 -6.16
N LYS A 590 10.01 24.44 -6.34
CA LYS A 590 8.78 23.70 -6.67
C LYS A 590 8.86 23.28 -8.13
N ARG A 591 8.72 21.98 -8.39
CA ARG A 591 8.69 21.37 -9.73
C ARG A 591 7.40 20.56 -9.88
N CYS A 592 7.05 20.18 -11.10
CA CYS A 592 5.94 19.26 -11.38
C CYS A 592 6.16 18.49 -12.68
N SER A 593 5.36 17.45 -12.87
CA SER A 593 5.15 16.88 -14.21
C SER A 593 4.05 17.65 -14.95
N HIS A 594 4.25 17.97 -16.22
CA HIS A 594 3.16 18.47 -17.05
C HIS A 594 3.38 18.11 -18.51
N GLY A 595 2.62 17.13 -18.98
CA GLY A 595 2.73 16.61 -20.35
C GLY A 595 3.86 15.59 -20.53
N GLY A 596 3.80 14.87 -21.65
CA GLY A 596 4.82 13.90 -22.07
C GLY A 596 5.00 12.64 -21.20
N PRO A 597 3.95 12.06 -20.56
CA PRO A 597 4.11 10.69 -20.06
C PRO A 597 4.34 9.77 -21.26
N VAL A 598 5.43 9.00 -21.24
CA VAL A 598 5.70 7.98 -22.28
C VAL A 598 6.26 6.76 -21.59
N CYS A 599 5.59 5.63 -21.68
CA CYS A 599 6.04 4.38 -21.07
C CYS A 599 6.32 3.29 -22.12
N LEU A 600 7.42 2.56 -21.93
CA LEU A 600 7.93 1.58 -22.89
C LEU A 600 8.48 0.34 -22.17
N GLU A 601 8.48 -0.81 -22.86
CA GLU A 601 9.31 -1.97 -22.50
C GLU A 601 10.43 -2.14 -23.54
N TYR A 602 11.67 -2.05 -23.08
CA TYR A 602 12.85 -2.31 -23.91
C TYR A 602 13.05 -3.82 -24.17
N PRO A 603 13.78 -4.20 -25.23
CA PRO A 603 14.02 -5.61 -25.58
C PRO A 603 14.64 -6.47 -24.47
N ASP A 604 15.41 -5.87 -23.55
CA ASP A 604 15.96 -6.56 -22.39
C ASP A 604 14.93 -6.77 -21.25
N GLY A 605 13.69 -6.36 -21.47
CA GLY A 605 12.60 -6.43 -20.51
C GLY A 605 12.57 -5.30 -19.49
N THR A 606 13.43 -4.29 -19.63
CA THR A 606 13.42 -3.09 -18.80
C THR A 606 12.18 -2.25 -19.10
N LEU A 607 11.44 -1.86 -18.06
CA LEU A 607 10.33 -0.91 -18.17
C LEU A 607 10.87 0.50 -17.97
N VAL A 608 10.41 1.45 -18.77
CA VAL A 608 10.79 2.86 -18.69
C VAL A 608 9.55 3.74 -18.71
N ALA A 609 9.54 4.78 -17.89
CA ALA A 609 8.49 5.80 -17.83
C ALA A 609 9.14 7.19 -17.91
N PHE A 610 8.98 7.88 -19.03
CA PHE A 610 9.39 9.27 -19.25
C PHE A 610 8.31 10.22 -18.75
N TYR A 611 8.72 11.39 -18.28
CA TYR A 611 7.83 12.45 -17.82
C TYR A 611 8.53 13.80 -17.86
N ALA A 612 7.78 14.88 -18.00
CA ALA A 612 8.35 16.22 -17.91
C ALA A 612 8.69 16.57 -16.46
N ASN A 613 9.74 17.36 -16.26
CA ASN A 613 10.08 18.04 -15.02
C ASN A 613 10.04 19.55 -15.32
N THR A 614 9.00 20.24 -14.88
CA THR A 614 8.69 21.65 -15.21
C THR A 614 8.53 22.51 -13.96
N SER A 615 8.55 23.86 -14.11
CA SER A 615 8.37 24.78 -12.97
C SER A 615 6.90 24.98 -12.58
N SER A 616 5.98 24.70 -13.51
CA SER A 616 4.55 24.72 -13.31
C SER A 616 3.86 23.93 -14.43
N HIS A 617 2.54 24.04 -14.55
CA HIS A 617 1.75 23.53 -15.67
C HIS A 617 2.03 24.37 -16.95
N ASN A 618 3.30 24.38 -17.38
CA ASN A 618 3.91 25.16 -18.45
C ASN A 618 5.04 24.33 -19.11
N VAL A 619 5.73 24.91 -20.09
CA VAL A 619 6.83 24.22 -20.79
C VAL A 619 8.24 24.48 -20.22
N ASP A 620 8.36 25.15 -19.09
CA ASP A 620 9.64 25.55 -18.49
C ASP A 620 10.35 24.38 -17.77
N GLY A 621 10.95 23.50 -18.56
CA GLY A 621 11.57 22.29 -18.04
C GLY A 621 12.22 21.37 -19.08
N TRP A 622 12.57 20.17 -18.61
CA TRP A 622 13.18 19.10 -19.39
C TRP A 622 12.49 17.76 -19.07
N THR A 623 12.73 16.72 -19.87
CA THR A 623 12.24 15.37 -19.64
C THR A 623 13.17 14.60 -18.71
N GLU A 624 12.58 13.93 -17.74
CA GLU A 624 13.19 12.88 -16.93
C GLU A 624 12.58 11.52 -17.25
N TYR A 625 13.17 10.46 -16.71
CA TYR A 625 12.61 9.12 -16.78
C TYR A 625 12.92 8.30 -15.54
N ALA A 626 12.07 7.31 -15.30
CA ALA A 626 12.25 6.25 -14.32
C ALA A 626 12.41 4.90 -15.01
N ILE A 627 13.17 3.99 -14.41
CA ILE A 627 13.53 2.68 -14.94
C ILE A 627 13.18 1.59 -13.93
N SER A 628 12.52 0.52 -14.39
CA SER A 628 12.33 -0.70 -13.61
C SER A 628 12.95 -1.91 -14.31
N LYS A 629 13.84 -2.59 -13.61
CA LYS A 629 14.48 -3.85 -14.06
C LYS A 629 13.84 -5.10 -13.47
N ASP A 630 12.82 -4.93 -12.63
CA ASP A 630 12.15 -6.01 -11.90
C ASP A 630 10.64 -6.03 -12.16
N LYS A 631 10.26 -5.65 -13.38
CA LYS A 631 8.88 -5.67 -13.90
C LYS A 631 7.92 -4.83 -13.07
N GLY A 632 8.35 -3.62 -12.74
CA GLY A 632 7.54 -2.58 -12.08
C GLY A 632 7.57 -2.60 -10.56
N ARG A 633 8.26 -3.57 -9.92
CA ARG A 633 8.29 -3.71 -8.44
C ARG A 633 9.06 -2.59 -7.78
N THR A 634 10.17 -2.17 -8.37
CA THR A 634 10.98 -1.03 -7.96
C THR A 634 11.31 -0.16 -9.17
N TRP A 635 11.50 1.13 -8.91
CA TRP A 635 11.78 2.14 -9.94
C TRP A 635 12.95 3.00 -9.48
N ASP A 636 14.01 3.03 -10.29
CA ASP A 636 15.08 4.03 -10.21
C ASP A 636 14.59 5.28 -10.95
N LYS A 637 14.62 6.46 -10.33
CA LYS A 637 13.82 7.62 -10.73
C LYS A 637 14.67 8.85 -10.99
N HIS A 638 14.09 9.83 -11.67
CA HIS A 638 14.67 11.17 -11.89
C HIS A 638 15.95 11.16 -12.73
N HIS A 639 16.04 10.24 -13.70
CA HIS A 639 17.13 10.27 -14.67
C HIS A 639 16.86 11.39 -15.68
N PRO A 640 17.70 12.43 -15.79
CA PRO A 640 17.50 13.46 -16.80
C PRO A 640 17.78 12.90 -18.19
N PHE A 641 16.88 13.16 -19.14
CA PHE A 641 17.11 12.79 -20.53
C PHE A 641 18.16 13.72 -21.15
N PRO A 642 19.31 13.22 -21.65
CA PRO A 642 20.46 14.05 -22.00
C PRO A 642 20.17 15.18 -22.99
N TYR A 643 19.47 14.89 -24.10
CA TYR A 643 19.16 15.89 -25.12
C TYR A 643 18.23 16.98 -24.59
N SER A 644 17.21 16.60 -23.84
CA SER A 644 16.24 17.52 -23.26
C SER A 644 16.91 18.48 -22.27
N LEU A 645 17.69 17.93 -21.34
CA LEU A 645 18.40 18.74 -20.35
C LEU A 645 19.45 19.65 -21.01
N ALA A 646 20.17 19.16 -22.02
CA ALA A 646 21.15 19.96 -22.75
C ALA A 646 20.50 21.13 -23.50
N ALA A 647 19.37 20.90 -24.18
CA ALA A 647 18.61 21.94 -24.84
C ALA A 647 18.11 23.01 -23.85
N TYR A 648 17.53 22.57 -22.73
CA TYR A 648 17.04 23.47 -21.69
C TYR A 648 18.18 24.31 -21.06
N LYS A 649 19.33 23.70 -20.77
CA LYS A 649 20.51 24.43 -20.26
C LYS A 649 21.04 25.45 -21.27
N LYS A 650 20.98 25.13 -22.57
CA LYS A 650 21.40 26.03 -23.64
C LYS A 650 20.46 27.23 -23.79
N ASN A 651 19.15 26.99 -23.75
CA ASN A 651 18.14 28.03 -23.81
C ASN A 651 16.82 27.56 -23.17
N PRO A 652 16.50 28.01 -21.94
CA PRO A 652 15.26 27.65 -21.26
C PRO A 652 13.98 28.06 -21.99
N LYS A 653 14.05 29.05 -22.90
CA LYS A 653 12.91 29.45 -23.74
C LYS A 653 12.67 28.50 -24.91
N ARG A 654 13.60 27.58 -25.18
CA ARG A 654 13.50 26.56 -26.22
C ARG A 654 13.73 25.16 -25.67
N PRO A 655 12.86 24.70 -24.75
CA PRO A 655 12.94 23.36 -24.20
C PRO A 655 12.65 22.31 -25.29
N VAL A 656 13.16 21.11 -25.09
CA VAL A 656 12.88 19.94 -25.94
C VAL A 656 12.36 18.83 -25.05
N TRP A 657 11.20 18.26 -25.34
CA TRP A 657 10.60 17.20 -24.52
C TRP A 657 10.41 15.91 -25.32
N VAL A 658 10.45 14.77 -24.65
CA VAL A 658 9.88 13.53 -25.17
C VAL A 658 8.36 13.64 -25.03
N GLU A 659 7.64 13.62 -26.16
CA GLU A 659 6.16 13.64 -26.15
C GLU A 659 5.56 12.30 -26.57
N GLU A 660 6.30 11.42 -27.24
CA GLU A 660 5.82 10.10 -27.66
C GLU A 660 7.00 9.13 -27.91
N GLY A 661 6.75 7.81 -27.89
CA GLY A 661 7.73 6.80 -28.22
C GLY A 661 7.15 5.42 -28.55
N LEU A 662 7.99 4.58 -29.16
CA LEU A 662 7.65 3.19 -29.46
C LEU A 662 8.90 2.31 -29.48
N VAL A 663 8.70 1.00 -29.47
CA VAL A 663 9.75 0.01 -29.75
C VAL A 663 9.35 -0.78 -30.99
N THR A 664 10.20 -0.76 -32.02
CA THR A 664 9.94 -1.43 -33.30
C THR A 664 9.92 -2.95 -33.14
N ASP A 665 9.47 -3.67 -34.16
CA ASP A 665 9.55 -5.14 -34.23
C ASP A 665 10.99 -5.68 -34.15
N LYS A 666 11.98 -4.87 -34.52
CA LYS A 666 13.41 -5.19 -34.40
C LYS A 666 14.02 -4.80 -33.05
N GLY A 667 13.21 -4.27 -32.12
CA GLY A 667 13.67 -3.83 -30.81
C GLY A 667 14.36 -2.47 -30.79
N THR A 668 14.32 -1.69 -31.88
CA THR A 668 14.83 -0.32 -31.88
C THR A 668 13.89 0.55 -31.07
N VAL A 669 14.41 1.24 -30.06
CA VAL A 669 13.65 2.23 -29.29
C VAL A 669 13.63 3.53 -30.07
N VAL A 670 12.45 4.09 -30.31
CA VAL A 670 12.26 5.33 -31.07
C VAL A 670 11.52 6.32 -30.16
N LEU A 671 12.08 7.52 -29.98
CA LEU A 671 11.42 8.61 -29.26
C LEU A 671 11.18 9.79 -30.19
N ILE A 672 10.03 10.45 -30.01
CA ILE A 672 9.65 11.67 -30.72
C ILE A 672 9.83 12.83 -29.75
N LEU A 673 10.72 13.74 -30.15
CA LEU A 673 11.11 14.91 -29.37
C LEU A 673 10.46 16.16 -29.95
N THR A 674 9.72 16.90 -29.15
CA THR A 674 9.15 18.19 -29.54
C THR A 674 10.00 19.33 -29.00
N GLU A 675 10.44 20.21 -29.90
CA GLU A 675 11.09 21.48 -29.57
C GLU A 675 10.08 22.62 -29.50
N PHE A 676 10.21 23.45 -28.48
CA PHE A 676 9.35 24.61 -28.24
C PHE A 676 10.10 25.93 -28.44
N ASP A 677 9.35 27.01 -28.62
CA ASP A 677 9.80 28.40 -28.56
C ASP A 677 8.75 29.20 -27.81
N GLY A 678 9.02 29.50 -26.53
CA GLY A 678 7.95 29.83 -25.59
C GLY A 678 7.04 28.62 -25.41
N ASP A 679 5.72 28.81 -25.50
CA ASP A 679 4.67 27.78 -25.42
C ASP A 679 4.32 27.15 -26.78
N ARG A 680 4.98 27.59 -27.86
CA ARG A 680 4.69 27.16 -29.22
C ARG A 680 5.60 26.01 -29.63
N ARG A 681 5.03 24.91 -30.13
CA ARG A 681 5.77 23.84 -30.82
C ARG A 681 6.37 24.39 -32.12
N VAL A 682 7.67 24.17 -32.34
CA VAL A 682 8.38 24.65 -33.53
C VAL A 682 9.00 23.55 -34.38
N ARG A 683 9.27 22.37 -33.80
CA ARG A 683 9.84 21.24 -34.54
C ARG A 683 9.62 19.93 -33.79
N ASN A 684 9.33 18.86 -34.53
CA ASN A 684 9.44 17.50 -34.03
C ASN A 684 10.69 16.83 -34.60
N ASN A 685 11.41 16.10 -33.75
CA ASN A 685 12.58 15.32 -34.11
C ASN A 685 12.40 13.87 -33.65
N VAL A 686 13.19 12.97 -34.21
CA VAL A 686 13.25 11.56 -33.84
C VAL A 686 14.67 11.23 -33.36
N VAL A 687 14.75 10.46 -32.29
CA VAL A 687 15.99 9.82 -31.83
C VAL A 687 15.76 8.33 -31.68
N ARG A 688 16.82 7.54 -31.88
CA ARG A 688 16.75 6.08 -31.84
C ARG A 688 17.83 5.51 -30.95
N SER A 689 17.51 4.43 -30.26
CA SER A 689 18.46 3.62 -29.49
C SER A 689 18.36 2.16 -29.91
N LYS A 690 19.53 1.52 -30.07
CA LYS A 690 19.66 0.09 -30.41
C LYS A 690 20.18 -0.76 -29.26
N ASP A 691 20.44 -0.12 -28.12
CA ASP A 691 21.08 -0.70 -26.93
C ASP A 691 20.25 -0.40 -25.68
N CYS A 692 18.92 -0.46 -25.81
CA CYS A 692 17.97 -0.31 -24.71
C CYS A 692 18.15 1.02 -23.95
N GLY A 693 18.29 2.13 -24.69
CA GLY A 693 18.38 3.49 -24.16
C GLY A 693 19.75 3.89 -23.62
N ALA A 694 20.78 3.04 -23.74
CA ALA A 694 22.13 3.36 -23.26
C ALA A 694 22.81 4.43 -24.12
N THR A 695 22.63 4.38 -25.45
CA THR A 695 23.04 5.42 -26.39
C THR A 695 21.91 5.80 -27.32
N TRP A 696 21.97 7.02 -27.84
CA TRP A 696 20.95 7.59 -28.71
C TRP A 696 21.61 8.18 -29.97
N SER A 697 20.93 8.07 -31.12
CA SER A 697 21.31 8.77 -32.34
C SER A 697 21.14 10.27 -32.18
N ASP A 698 21.82 11.06 -33.03
CA ASP A 698 21.54 12.47 -33.15
C ASP A 698 20.06 12.72 -33.52
N PRO A 699 19.45 13.82 -33.01
CA PRO A 699 18.08 14.19 -33.36
C PRO A 699 17.96 14.51 -34.85
N GLU A 700 17.05 13.83 -35.53
CA GLU A 700 16.72 14.06 -36.94
C GLU A 700 15.30 14.62 -37.06
N PRO A 701 14.98 15.48 -38.06
CA PRO A 701 13.62 15.94 -38.26
C PRO A 701 12.62 14.78 -38.41
N PHE A 702 11.48 14.87 -37.71
CA PHE A 702 10.41 13.88 -37.85
C PHE A 702 9.66 14.13 -39.17
N GLY A 703 9.76 13.15 -40.07
CA GLY A 703 9.26 13.26 -41.45
C GLY A 703 9.88 14.44 -42.19
N ASP A 704 9.10 15.09 -43.06
CA ASP A 704 9.54 16.29 -43.79
C ASP A 704 9.41 17.56 -42.91
N GLY A 705 9.81 17.48 -41.63
CA GLY A 705 9.65 18.55 -40.64
C GLY A 705 8.22 18.74 -40.16
N ALA A 706 7.47 17.64 -40.05
CA ALA A 706 6.08 17.68 -39.63
C ALA A 706 5.92 18.29 -38.22
N LEU A 707 4.90 19.14 -38.06
CA LEU A 707 4.67 19.90 -36.84
C LEU A 707 3.27 19.62 -36.27
N GLY A 708 3.22 19.26 -34.99
CA GLY A 708 2.00 18.94 -34.27
C GLY A 708 2.31 18.27 -32.94
N TYR A 709 1.27 17.93 -32.18
CA TYR A 709 1.41 17.12 -30.97
C TYR A 709 1.42 15.63 -31.37
N PRO A 710 2.50 14.87 -31.10
CA PRO A 710 2.52 13.42 -31.32
C PRO A 710 1.59 12.78 -30.30
N ALA A 711 0.40 12.37 -30.75
CA ALA A 711 -0.71 12.06 -29.85
C ALA A 711 -0.81 10.58 -29.50
N ALA A 712 -0.42 9.70 -30.42
CA ALA A 712 -0.39 8.26 -30.18
C ALA A 712 0.60 7.56 -31.12
N ALA A 713 1.19 6.46 -30.66
CA ALA A 713 2.02 5.58 -31.47
C ALA A 713 1.52 4.12 -31.45
N ALA A 714 1.76 3.40 -32.55
CA ALA A 714 1.47 1.97 -32.63
C ALA A 714 2.46 1.23 -33.53
N VAL A 715 2.58 -0.09 -33.34
CA VAL A 715 3.46 -0.96 -34.15
C VAL A 715 2.69 -2.20 -34.59
N ALA A 716 2.68 -2.48 -35.91
CA ALA A 716 2.09 -3.68 -36.49
C ALA A 716 3.11 -4.36 -37.40
N GLY A 717 3.80 -5.39 -36.87
CA GLY A 717 4.93 -6.00 -37.55
C GLY A 717 5.98 -4.94 -37.92
N PRO A 718 6.45 -4.86 -39.18
CA PRO A 718 7.51 -3.93 -39.58
C PRO A 718 7.03 -2.48 -39.74
N VAL A 719 5.73 -2.20 -39.57
CA VAL A 719 5.16 -0.86 -39.75
C VAL A 719 4.98 -0.18 -38.40
N CYS A 720 5.59 0.99 -38.26
CA CYS A 720 5.40 1.88 -37.13
C CYS A 720 4.48 3.02 -37.54
N TYR A 721 3.54 3.39 -36.68
CA TYR A 721 2.58 4.46 -36.89
C TYR A 721 2.72 5.52 -35.81
N VAL A 722 2.57 6.78 -36.21
CA VAL A 722 2.45 7.92 -35.30
C VAL A 722 1.28 8.76 -35.77
N LEU A 723 0.35 9.01 -34.86
CA LEU A 723 -0.76 9.92 -35.06
C LEU A 723 -0.35 11.32 -34.58
N LEU A 724 -0.41 12.31 -35.47
CA LEU A 724 -0.01 13.67 -35.19
C LEU A 724 -1.23 14.59 -35.19
N ASP A 725 -1.46 15.30 -34.08
CA ASP A 725 -2.46 16.35 -33.96
C ASP A 725 -1.87 17.64 -34.55
N SER A 726 -2.28 17.97 -35.78
CA SER A 726 -1.80 19.18 -36.45
C SER A 726 -2.33 20.44 -35.75
N VAL A 727 -1.45 21.43 -35.53
CA VAL A 727 -1.75 22.69 -34.81
C VAL A 727 -2.97 23.44 -35.34
N ARG A 728 -3.33 23.25 -36.64
CA ARG A 728 -4.51 23.86 -37.29
C ARG A 728 -5.16 22.96 -38.35
N GLY A 729 -4.88 21.65 -38.32
CA GLY A 729 -5.21 20.71 -39.39
C GLY A 729 -5.97 19.49 -38.90
N PRO A 730 -6.28 18.53 -39.81
CA PRO A 730 -6.77 17.22 -39.40
C PRO A 730 -5.69 16.46 -38.62
N HIS A 731 -6.09 15.38 -37.95
CA HIS A 731 -5.11 14.43 -37.40
C HIS A 731 -4.44 13.71 -38.57
N GLU A 732 -3.12 13.58 -38.55
CA GLU A 732 -2.35 13.03 -39.65
C GLU A 732 -1.62 11.76 -39.21
N LEU A 733 -1.74 10.69 -40.00
CA LEU A 733 -1.02 9.45 -39.76
C LEU A 733 0.32 9.49 -40.50
N TYR A 734 1.41 9.32 -39.76
CA TYR A 734 2.76 9.11 -40.28
C TYR A 734 3.18 7.67 -40.08
N VAL A 735 3.98 7.15 -41.00
CA VAL A 735 4.47 5.77 -40.95
C VAL A 735 5.96 5.67 -41.19
N SER A 736 6.58 4.69 -40.54
CA SER A 736 7.92 4.19 -40.86
C SER A 736 7.85 2.70 -41.14
N VAL A 737 8.56 2.25 -42.18
CA VAL A 737 8.65 0.84 -42.59
C VAL A 737 10.11 0.35 -42.60
N ASP A 738 11.02 1.16 -42.09
CA ASP A 738 12.47 0.99 -42.16
C ASP A 738 13.12 1.12 -40.78
N ASP A 739 12.44 0.58 -39.76
CA ASP A 739 12.92 0.53 -38.37
C ASP A 739 13.05 1.92 -37.72
N GLY A 740 12.05 2.78 -37.95
CA GLY A 740 11.96 4.13 -37.38
C GLY A 740 12.91 5.16 -38.01
N LYS A 741 13.58 4.81 -39.11
CA LYS A 741 14.58 5.69 -39.75
C LYS A 741 13.92 6.81 -40.54
N THR A 742 12.99 6.49 -41.43
CA THR A 742 12.27 7.49 -42.23
C THR A 742 10.78 7.46 -41.91
N TRP A 743 10.20 8.65 -41.83
CA TRP A 743 8.80 8.86 -41.51
C TRP A 743 8.12 9.57 -42.67
N ARG A 744 7.00 9.04 -43.15
CA ARG A 744 6.25 9.63 -44.26
C ARG A 744 4.80 9.81 -43.87
N ARG A 745 4.24 10.96 -44.25
CA ARG A 745 2.80 11.19 -44.15
C ARG A 745 2.07 10.15 -44.98
N ARG A 746 1.15 9.41 -44.37
CA ARG A 746 0.34 8.38 -45.04
C ARG A 746 -1.05 8.89 -45.37
N SER A 747 -1.76 9.48 -44.41
CA SER A 747 -3.13 9.95 -44.62
C SER A 747 -3.53 11.00 -43.58
N ALA A 748 -4.64 11.69 -43.84
CA ALA A 748 -5.35 12.48 -42.84
C ALA A 748 -6.62 11.73 -42.41
N LEU A 749 -6.91 11.74 -41.11
CA LEU A 749 -8.10 11.11 -40.58
C LEU A 749 -9.34 11.99 -40.85
N PRO A 750 -10.50 11.39 -41.15
CA PRO A 750 -11.75 12.11 -41.37
C PRO A 750 -12.42 12.54 -40.05
N LEU A 751 -11.64 12.89 -39.03
CA LEU A 751 -12.13 13.42 -37.77
C LEU A 751 -12.43 14.91 -37.88
N GLN A 752 -13.44 15.36 -37.15
CA GLN A 752 -13.82 16.78 -37.13
C GLN A 752 -12.70 17.66 -36.55
N ARG A 753 -12.58 18.89 -37.06
CA ARG A 753 -11.46 19.81 -36.75
C ARG A 753 -11.33 20.22 -35.28
N ASN A 754 -12.38 20.08 -34.49
CA ASN A 754 -12.40 20.40 -33.07
C ASN A 754 -12.29 19.15 -32.18
N ALA A 755 -12.02 17.98 -32.77
CA ALA A 755 -11.54 16.83 -32.03
C ALA A 755 -10.08 17.08 -31.64
N TRP A 756 -9.71 16.69 -30.43
CA TRP A 756 -8.38 16.91 -29.85
C TRP A 756 -7.89 15.64 -29.16
N TYR A 757 -6.57 15.51 -29.05
CA TYR A 757 -5.86 14.35 -28.51
C TYR A 757 -6.29 13.07 -29.22
N GLY A 758 -5.56 12.75 -30.29
CA GLY A 758 -5.71 11.50 -31.01
C GLY A 758 -5.20 10.28 -30.24
N ALA A 759 -6.00 9.22 -30.21
CA ALA A 759 -5.64 7.89 -29.74
C ALA A 759 -5.52 6.93 -30.93
N LEU A 760 -4.63 5.94 -30.86
CA LEU A 760 -4.43 4.95 -31.92
C LEU A 760 -4.20 3.54 -31.34
N CYS A 761 -4.81 2.53 -31.96
CA CYS A 761 -4.61 1.13 -31.59
C CYS A 761 -4.69 0.21 -32.81
N VAL A 762 -3.83 -0.81 -32.85
CA VAL A 762 -3.92 -1.92 -33.82
C VAL A 762 -4.91 -2.94 -33.27
N MET A 763 -6.01 -3.15 -34.01
CA MET A 763 -7.06 -4.08 -33.65
C MET A 763 -6.62 -5.53 -33.86
N LYS A 764 -7.35 -6.47 -33.23
CA LYS A 764 -7.09 -7.92 -33.34
C LYS A 764 -7.01 -8.43 -34.79
N ASP A 765 -7.78 -7.84 -35.70
CA ASP A 765 -7.82 -8.21 -37.12
C ASP A 765 -6.76 -7.48 -37.98
N GLY A 766 -5.88 -6.68 -37.36
CA GLY A 766 -4.88 -5.86 -38.03
C GLY A 766 -5.38 -4.49 -38.52
N SER A 767 -6.68 -4.20 -38.38
CA SER A 767 -7.21 -2.85 -38.68
C SER A 767 -6.66 -1.81 -37.70
N LEU A 768 -6.65 -0.53 -38.10
CA LEU A 768 -6.31 0.58 -37.21
C LEU A 768 -7.58 1.24 -36.70
N LEU A 769 -7.73 1.32 -35.38
CA LEU A 769 -8.75 2.13 -34.71
C LEU A 769 -8.08 3.42 -34.24
N ALA A 770 -8.57 4.56 -34.73
CA ALA A 770 -8.16 5.87 -34.25
C ALA A 770 -9.36 6.64 -33.71
N GLY A 771 -9.16 7.39 -32.63
CA GLY A 771 -10.21 8.20 -32.03
C GLY A 771 -9.71 9.45 -31.33
N ALA A 772 -10.62 10.33 -30.95
CA ALA A 772 -10.32 11.58 -30.26
C ALA A 772 -11.55 12.04 -29.46
N TYR A 773 -11.33 12.92 -28.48
CA TYR A 773 -12.43 13.55 -27.74
C TYR A 773 -12.78 14.91 -28.33
N VAL A 774 -13.98 15.42 -28.01
CA VAL A 774 -14.44 16.74 -28.46
C VAL A 774 -14.88 17.55 -27.26
N THR A 775 -14.32 18.75 -27.10
CA THR A 775 -14.54 19.58 -25.89
C THR A 775 -16.01 19.87 -25.58
N ARG A 776 -16.86 19.98 -26.60
CA ARG A 776 -18.32 20.21 -26.43
C ARG A 776 -19.14 18.93 -26.29
N ASP A 777 -18.51 17.76 -26.44
CA ASP A 777 -19.14 16.45 -26.36
C ASP A 777 -18.16 15.40 -25.80
N GLU A 778 -17.78 15.60 -24.54
CA GLU A 778 -16.85 14.70 -23.84
C GLU A 778 -17.48 13.35 -23.49
N GLY A 779 -18.81 13.23 -23.63
CA GLY A 779 -19.55 11.98 -23.41
C GLY A 779 -19.41 10.96 -24.53
N HIS A 780 -18.60 11.26 -25.55
CA HIS A 780 -18.36 10.36 -26.67
C HIS A 780 -16.88 10.33 -27.08
N LEU A 781 -16.41 9.14 -27.46
CA LEU A 781 -15.22 8.97 -28.26
C LEU A 781 -15.60 9.05 -29.75
N TYR A 782 -15.04 10.01 -30.48
CA TYR A 782 -15.19 10.09 -31.94
C TYR A 782 -14.11 9.25 -32.57
N TYR A 783 -14.48 8.32 -33.46
CA TYR A 783 -13.53 7.34 -33.99
C TYR A 783 -13.72 7.06 -35.48
N CYS A 784 -12.67 6.54 -36.11
CA CYS A 784 -12.68 6.01 -37.46
C CYS A 784 -11.79 4.76 -37.52
N ILE A 785 -12.06 3.89 -38.50
CA ILE A 785 -11.33 2.62 -38.65
C ILE A 785 -10.74 2.56 -40.06
N SER A 786 -9.48 2.20 -40.15
CA SER A 786 -8.80 1.86 -41.40
C SER A 786 -8.59 0.35 -41.50
N ARG A 787 -8.89 -0.22 -42.66
CA ARG A 787 -8.71 -1.66 -42.96
C ARG A 787 -7.58 -1.92 -43.96
N ASP A 788 -6.88 -0.87 -44.38
CA ASP A 788 -5.86 -0.90 -45.43
C ASP A 788 -4.55 -0.26 -44.96
N ASP A 789 -4.22 -0.48 -43.68
CA ASP A 789 -2.95 -0.07 -43.09
C ASP A 789 -2.81 1.47 -43.09
N GLY A 790 -3.91 2.16 -42.78
CA GLY A 790 -4.00 3.60 -42.62
C GLY A 790 -4.02 4.40 -43.92
N ARG A 791 -4.18 3.76 -45.09
CA ARG A 791 -4.23 4.45 -46.39
C ARG A 791 -5.57 5.17 -46.60
N SER A 792 -6.66 4.53 -46.21
CA SER A 792 -8.01 5.09 -46.20
C SER A 792 -8.72 4.83 -44.86
N TRP A 793 -9.71 5.65 -44.56
CA TRP A 793 -10.46 5.60 -43.30
C TRP A 793 -11.95 5.54 -43.60
N GLY A 794 -12.67 4.71 -42.83
CA GLY A 794 -14.13 4.76 -42.80
C GLY A 794 -14.64 6.11 -42.26
N PRO A 795 -15.94 6.40 -42.43
CA PRO A 795 -16.53 7.64 -41.93
C PRO A 795 -16.40 7.74 -40.41
N GLN A 796 -16.25 8.97 -39.89
CA GLN A 796 -16.27 9.24 -38.46
C GLN A 796 -17.57 8.71 -37.83
N ARG A 797 -17.44 8.01 -36.72
CA ARG A 797 -18.51 7.55 -35.85
C ARG A 797 -18.28 8.07 -34.43
N ARG A 798 -19.23 7.84 -33.53
CA ARG A 798 -19.09 8.17 -32.11
C ARG A 798 -19.54 7.00 -31.24
N ALA A 799 -18.85 6.78 -30.13
CA ALA A 799 -19.16 5.77 -29.13
C ALA A 799 -19.46 6.44 -27.78
N PRO A 800 -20.57 6.10 -27.09
CA PRO A 800 -20.94 6.73 -25.83
C PRO A 800 -20.04 6.30 -24.66
N LEU A 801 -19.79 7.24 -23.74
CA LEU A 801 -18.96 7.07 -22.55
C LEU A 801 -19.62 7.72 -21.32
N ASP A 802 -19.96 6.91 -20.31
CA ASP A 802 -20.76 7.35 -19.16
C ASP A 802 -20.01 8.21 -18.13
N LYS A 803 -18.67 8.15 -18.11
CA LYS A 803 -17.79 9.02 -17.29
C LYS A 803 -17.05 10.05 -18.10
N LYS A 804 -17.40 10.21 -19.39
CA LYS A 804 -16.74 11.11 -20.35
C LYS A 804 -15.25 10.79 -20.53
N ILE A 805 -14.60 11.49 -21.46
CA ILE A 805 -13.17 11.33 -21.71
C ILE A 805 -12.52 12.62 -22.23
N ARG A 806 -11.27 12.83 -21.86
CA ARG A 806 -10.30 13.79 -22.41
C ARG A 806 -8.95 13.11 -22.46
N ASP A 807 -8.13 13.52 -23.43
CA ASP A 807 -6.80 12.95 -23.65
C ASP A 807 -6.84 11.42 -23.72
N PRO A 808 -7.65 10.87 -24.66
CA PRO A 808 -7.88 9.44 -24.74
C PRO A 808 -6.62 8.71 -25.20
N GLU A 809 -6.43 7.54 -24.64
CA GLU A 809 -5.42 6.56 -25.05
C GLU A 809 -6.07 5.20 -25.27
N LEU A 810 -5.55 4.42 -26.22
CA LEU A 810 -6.13 3.13 -26.62
C LEU A 810 -5.11 2.00 -26.55
N ALA A 811 -5.55 0.85 -26.05
CA ALA A 811 -4.76 -0.38 -26.04
C ALA A 811 -5.60 -1.61 -26.36
N TYR A 812 -4.97 -2.61 -26.96
CA TYR A 812 -5.51 -3.95 -27.11
C TYR A 812 -4.68 -4.94 -26.30
N LEU A 813 -5.34 -5.72 -25.45
CA LEU A 813 -4.70 -6.75 -24.63
C LEU A 813 -5.63 -7.96 -24.47
N ALA A 814 -5.13 -9.14 -24.86
CA ALA A 814 -5.75 -10.44 -24.62
C ALA A 814 -7.26 -10.51 -24.99
N GLY A 815 -7.62 -9.98 -26.16
CA GLY A 815 -9.00 -10.01 -26.66
C GLY A 815 -9.90 -8.91 -26.12
N LYS A 816 -9.38 -7.99 -25.30
CA LYS A 816 -10.10 -6.82 -24.79
C LYS A 816 -9.43 -5.54 -25.28
N TYR A 817 -10.22 -4.49 -25.38
CA TYR A 817 -9.79 -3.13 -25.67
C TYR A 817 -9.93 -2.27 -24.43
N TYR A 818 -8.96 -1.39 -24.22
CA TYR A 818 -8.91 -0.48 -23.09
C TYR A 818 -8.82 0.95 -23.60
N LEU A 819 -9.68 1.81 -23.07
CA LEU A 819 -9.66 3.26 -23.30
C LEU A 819 -9.45 3.94 -21.97
N HIS A 820 -8.49 4.84 -21.87
CA HIS A 820 -8.24 5.58 -20.65
C HIS A 820 -7.87 7.03 -20.92
N GLY A 821 -7.86 7.83 -19.85
CA GLY A 821 -7.60 9.26 -19.89
C GLY A 821 -8.31 9.96 -18.74
N ARG A 822 -8.56 11.26 -18.87
CA ARG A 822 -9.24 12.05 -17.85
C ARG A 822 -10.76 12.05 -18.03
N SER A 823 -11.50 11.85 -16.95
CA SER A 823 -12.97 11.88 -16.89
C SER A 823 -13.51 13.31 -17.02
N GLY A 824 -13.48 13.87 -18.22
CA GLY A 824 -14.16 15.13 -18.58
C GLY A 824 -13.91 16.35 -17.66
N HIS A 825 -14.69 17.40 -17.87
CA HIS A 825 -14.70 18.59 -17.00
C HIS A 825 -15.91 18.64 -16.06
N SER A 826 -16.84 17.69 -16.18
CA SER A 826 -18.09 17.68 -15.41
C SER A 826 -18.73 16.29 -15.40
N GLY A 827 -19.63 16.02 -14.46
CA GLY A 827 -20.32 14.74 -14.34
C GLY A 827 -19.66 13.82 -13.32
N ASP A 828 -20.15 12.59 -13.24
CA ASP A 828 -19.57 11.59 -12.34
C ASP A 828 -18.15 11.24 -12.79
N GLY A 829 -17.21 11.25 -11.84
CA GLY A 829 -15.79 11.07 -12.18
C GLY A 829 -15.02 12.36 -12.49
N SER A 830 -15.69 13.51 -12.64
CA SER A 830 -15.06 14.74 -13.19
C SER A 830 -13.63 14.98 -12.73
N HIS A 831 -12.73 15.22 -13.69
CA HIS A 831 -11.29 15.50 -13.49
C HIS A 831 -10.41 14.33 -13.07
N ARG A 832 -10.97 13.15 -12.78
CA ARG A 832 -10.21 11.99 -12.31
C ARG A 832 -9.80 11.07 -13.45
N PHE A 833 -8.84 10.19 -13.20
CA PHE A 833 -8.43 9.18 -14.17
C PHE A 833 -9.51 8.10 -14.34
N VAL A 834 -9.85 7.78 -15.58
CA VAL A 834 -10.88 6.78 -15.93
C VAL A 834 -10.32 5.71 -16.86
N LEU A 835 -10.74 4.47 -16.64
CA LEU A 835 -10.48 3.31 -17.50
C LEU A 835 -11.80 2.68 -17.96
N TYR A 836 -11.91 2.45 -19.26
CA TYR A 836 -13.00 1.74 -19.92
C TYR A 836 -12.48 0.42 -20.50
N GLN A 837 -13.37 -0.55 -20.62
CA GLN A 837 -13.10 -1.83 -21.29
C GLN A 837 -14.16 -2.07 -22.39
N SER A 838 -13.75 -2.67 -23.49
CA SER A 838 -14.63 -3.10 -24.58
C SER A 838 -14.19 -4.45 -25.15
N ASP A 839 -15.13 -5.21 -25.71
CA ASP A 839 -14.85 -6.46 -26.42
C ASP A 839 -14.50 -6.23 -27.90
N ASP A 840 -14.84 -5.07 -28.46
CA ASP A 840 -14.66 -4.73 -29.88
C ASP A 840 -14.02 -3.37 -30.16
N GLY A 841 -13.73 -2.60 -29.11
CA GLY A 841 -13.08 -1.29 -29.18
C GLY A 841 -14.02 -0.13 -29.51
N ILE A 842 -15.33 -0.37 -29.68
CA ILE A 842 -16.30 0.67 -30.03
C ILE A 842 -17.57 0.65 -29.18
N HIS A 843 -17.89 -0.46 -28.52
CA HIS A 843 -18.94 -0.55 -27.51
C HIS A 843 -18.31 -0.64 -26.12
N TRP A 844 -18.25 0.50 -25.44
CA TRP A 844 -17.58 0.64 -24.15
C TRP A 844 -18.51 0.29 -22.98
N LYS A 845 -18.01 -0.51 -22.04
CA LYS A 845 -18.65 -0.75 -20.74
C LYS A 845 -18.57 0.52 -19.89
N SER A 846 -19.32 0.56 -18.79
CA SER A 846 -19.30 1.70 -17.87
C SER A 846 -17.88 1.91 -17.29
N GLY A 847 -17.40 3.16 -17.34
CA GLY A 847 -16.07 3.54 -16.91
C GLY A 847 -15.81 3.29 -15.43
N VAL A 848 -14.55 2.99 -15.11
CA VAL A 848 -14.01 2.81 -13.77
C VAL A 848 -13.13 4.00 -13.43
N ILE A 849 -13.47 4.71 -12.36
CA ILE A 849 -12.62 5.76 -11.82
C ILE A 849 -11.50 5.12 -11.01
N ILE A 850 -10.27 5.27 -11.49
CA ILE A 850 -9.09 4.59 -10.96
C ILE A 850 -8.57 5.30 -9.71
N SER A 851 -8.41 6.62 -9.79
CA SER A 851 -8.03 7.50 -8.68
C SER A 851 -9.21 8.36 -8.22
N GLY A 852 -9.36 8.50 -6.91
CA GLY A 852 -10.39 9.26 -6.23
C GLY A 852 -9.98 10.69 -5.90
N ASP A 853 -8.87 11.18 -6.47
CA ASP A 853 -8.36 12.52 -6.26
C ASP A 853 -9.44 13.59 -6.52
N ARG A 854 -9.45 14.65 -5.70
CA ARG A 854 -10.47 15.72 -5.77
C ARG A 854 -9.87 17.10 -5.92
N GLN A 855 -8.54 17.19 -6.07
CA GLN A 855 -7.82 18.42 -5.75
C GLN A 855 -7.66 19.35 -6.95
N SER A 856 -7.44 18.84 -8.18
CA SER A 856 -7.34 19.67 -9.40
C SER A 856 -7.36 18.86 -10.70
N PRO A 857 -7.73 19.46 -11.85
CA PRO A 857 -7.83 18.75 -13.13
C PRO A 857 -6.48 18.44 -13.78
N ASP A 858 -6.11 17.16 -13.81
CA ASP A 858 -5.00 16.59 -14.59
C ASP A 858 -5.31 15.12 -14.92
N GLY A 859 -4.50 14.50 -15.77
CA GLY A 859 -4.69 13.10 -16.15
C GLY A 859 -4.15 12.80 -17.54
N TYR A 860 -2.99 13.36 -17.87
CA TYR A 860 -2.21 12.88 -19.01
C TYR A 860 -1.84 11.43 -18.77
N SER A 861 -1.87 10.62 -19.82
CA SER A 861 -1.52 9.21 -19.68
C SER A 861 -0.89 8.66 -20.94
N HIS A 862 -0.21 7.53 -20.77
CA HIS A 862 0.33 6.74 -21.86
C HIS A 862 0.29 5.27 -21.44
N ASN A 863 0.31 4.37 -22.42
CA ASN A 863 0.30 2.94 -22.15
C ASN A 863 1.29 2.16 -23.01
N CYS A 864 1.70 1.00 -22.53
CA CYS A 864 2.38 0.03 -23.36
C CYS A 864 2.06 -1.40 -22.93
N ILE A 865 2.06 -2.30 -23.91
CA ILE A 865 2.01 -3.74 -23.65
C ILE A 865 3.41 -4.19 -23.21
N ILE A 866 3.48 -4.87 -22.06
CA ILE A 866 4.71 -5.36 -21.42
C ILE A 866 4.75 -6.89 -21.37
N ASN A 867 5.90 -7.44 -20.98
CA ASN A 867 6.28 -8.85 -21.04
C ASN A 867 6.35 -9.41 -22.47
N LYS A 868 6.46 -8.55 -23.50
CA LYS A 868 6.52 -8.96 -24.92
C LYS A 868 7.70 -9.88 -25.23
N TYR A 869 8.78 -9.73 -24.45
CA TYR A 869 10.04 -10.45 -24.63
C TYR A 869 10.23 -11.58 -23.60
N ASP A 870 9.22 -11.88 -22.78
CA ASP A 870 9.26 -12.90 -21.72
C ASP A 870 8.20 -13.97 -22.00
N ALA A 871 8.59 -15.04 -22.70
CA ALA A 871 7.69 -16.11 -23.13
C ALA A 871 7.04 -16.89 -21.97
N ASP A 872 7.60 -16.80 -20.76
CA ASP A 872 7.08 -17.47 -19.58
C ASP A 872 5.97 -16.66 -18.88
N LYS A 873 5.68 -15.44 -19.35
CA LYS A 873 4.66 -14.56 -18.78
C LYS A 873 3.62 -14.15 -19.81
N PRO A 874 2.35 -14.01 -19.39
CA PRO A 874 1.36 -13.37 -20.24
C PRO A 874 1.71 -11.90 -20.43
N ASN A 875 1.38 -11.37 -21.61
CA ASN A 875 1.41 -9.94 -21.85
C ASN A 875 0.48 -9.23 -20.84
N GLU A 876 0.92 -8.07 -20.39
CA GLU A 876 0.17 -7.19 -19.48
C GLU A 876 0.14 -5.78 -20.09
N LEU A 877 -0.76 -4.92 -19.63
CA LEU A 877 -0.79 -3.51 -20.01
C LEU A 877 -0.25 -2.68 -18.85
N MET A 878 0.81 -1.92 -19.09
CA MET A 878 1.29 -0.88 -18.19
C MET A 878 0.63 0.44 -18.58
N ILE A 879 0.08 1.17 -17.60
CA ILE A 879 -0.51 2.50 -17.78
C ILE A 879 0.24 3.46 -16.87
N GLN A 880 0.79 4.53 -17.47
CA GLN A 880 1.33 5.68 -16.76
C GLN A 880 0.28 6.80 -16.77
N TYR A 881 0.10 7.50 -15.65
CA TYR A 881 -0.81 8.64 -15.58
C TYR A 881 -0.40 9.69 -14.54
N SER A 882 -0.83 10.93 -14.78
CA SER A 882 -0.54 12.09 -13.93
C SER A 882 -1.66 12.40 -12.92
N ILE A 883 -1.29 12.89 -11.73
CA ILE A 883 -2.23 13.39 -10.70
C ILE A 883 -1.71 14.70 -10.10
N ILE A 884 -2.57 15.73 -10.00
CA ILE A 884 -2.27 16.96 -9.24
C ILE A 884 -2.65 16.81 -7.77
N TYR A 885 -1.70 17.14 -6.88
CA TYR A 885 -1.95 17.27 -5.44
C TYR A 885 -2.24 18.71 -5.03
N GLU A 886 -1.25 19.60 -5.13
CA GLU A 886 -1.41 21.02 -4.80
C GLU A 886 -0.80 21.83 -5.93
N PRO A 887 -1.59 22.57 -6.72
CA PRO A 887 -1.07 23.35 -7.83
C PRO A 887 0.16 24.18 -7.42
N PRO A 888 1.28 24.09 -8.16
CA PRO A 888 1.40 23.42 -9.47
C PRO A 888 1.89 21.96 -9.43
N ARG A 889 1.91 21.26 -8.28
CA ARG A 889 2.51 19.93 -8.10
C ARG A 889 1.68 18.80 -8.72
N THR A 890 2.23 18.19 -9.75
CA THR A 890 1.74 16.98 -10.42
C THR A 890 2.76 15.88 -10.28
N ASN A 891 2.34 14.68 -9.90
CA ASN A 891 3.15 13.46 -9.83
C ASN A 891 2.75 12.48 -10.94
N GLU A 892 3.62 11.51 -11.20
CA GLU A 892 3.39 10.43 -12.16
C GLU A 892 3.30 9.08 -11.46
N TYR A 893 2.32 8.29 -11.88
CA TYR A 893 2.01 6.98 -11.33
C TYR A 893 1.96 5.92 -12.42
N VAL A 894 2.27 4.67 -12.06
CA VAL A 894 2.11 3.53 -12.94
C VAL A 894 1.27 2.44 -12.27
N PHE A 895 0.37 1.83 -13.03
CA PHE A 895 -0.34 0.62 -12.62
C PHE A 895 -0.46 -0.32 -13.82
N PHE A 896 -0.94 -1.53 -13.56
CA PHE A 896 -0.93 -2.62 -14.51
C PHE A 896 -2.30 -3.27 -14.64
N VAL A 897 -2.60 -3.74 -15.84
CA VAL A 897 -3.75 -4.60 -16.15
C VAL A 897 -3.25 -5.98 -16.56
N LYS A 898 -3.63 -7.00 -15.79
CA LYS A 898 -3.25 -8.39 -16.06
C LYS A 898 -4.48 -9.21 -16.46
N PRO A 899 -4.44 -9.92 -17.60
CA PRO A 899 -5.50 -10.86 -17.97
C PRO A 899 -5.56 -12.02 -16.98
N THR A 900 -6.78 -12.40 -16.57
CA THR A 900 -7.04 -13.54 -15.66
C THR A 900 -7.03 -14.89 -16.36
N ARG A 901 -7.08 -14.90 -17.69
CA ARG A 901 -6.93 -16.08 -18.54
C ARG A 901 -5.70 -15.87 -19.40
N SER A 902 -4.80 -16.86 -19.44
CA SER A 902 -3.81 -16.94 -20.52
C SER A 902 -4.60 -17.04 -21.82
N ALA A 903 -4.41 -16.09 -22.73
CA ALA A 903 -4.90 -16.27 -24.09
C ALA A 903 -4.29 -17.58 -24.65
N PRO A 904 -5.06 -18.40 -25.39
CA PRO A 904 -4.52 -19.57 -26.06
C PRO A 904 -3.43 -19.21 -27.06
#